data_AF-A0A7V3BMD9-F1
#
_entry.id   AF-A0A7V3BMD9-F1
#
_cell.length_a   1.000
_cell.length_b   1.000
_cell.length_c   1.000
_cell.angle_alpha   90.00
_cell.angle_beta   90.00
_cell.angle_gamma   90.00
#
_symmetry.space_group_name_H-M   'P 1'
#
loop_
_entity.id
_entity.type
_entity.pdbx_description
1 polymer ?
#
loop_
_entity_poly.entity_id
_entity_poly.type
_entity_poly.pdbx_seq_one_letter_code
_entity_poly.pdbx_strand_id
1 'polypeptide(L)'
;MVARHVLKVSPTALFGRRHLANRALCWLMLALMSALWGCQSLQDVASIPSSAAPPSMRGGDELLIVDCLLPGQIRKLGRSMIYLTPQRPVRTSAQDCEIRGGEYVAYDRSDYATALKVWLPLAKDGDTTAQTYVGEIYEKGLGVPPDYVVAAEWYRRAAEQGYERAQINLGHLYEKGLGVERNPVMALYWYRQASGLSEAIAIDPATLNGQSQREVEVLRQEVDRRKREADHYRQQLAQTQQQLDAARRELGKRSGEAEAELKTLEQARQELEAQKKAAEARDTEALKALEEQLRQREAELERHRQDLARLQQDIARLEAEATSRQQQIATLQHQQVAFAAPTIEIIDPPLRSRGSTPHVKTRSGIERVIVGKVQAPAGLLTFTVNEREETVDGNGLFRVAMRVQRSAVPVSIVAVDKQGERAALEFLLTPEDQPNGVSTPPASTAGVQGKPLLPDIPFGNYHALLIGNKDYKFWPRLDTPENDARKTAELLSRKYGFKTKVLLNASRYDILKALNDLRKELTEKDNLLIYYAGHGHLDEKIGRGYWVPTDGELDSNANWISTLAITDILSTIPAKHILIVADTCYSGALTRSSLARLEAGLSDEARFNWLKILAEKRSRTVLTSGDLKPVLDGGGGQHSIFAKALINVLQENEDILEGQRLYQQISARVAYAAAAVMTDAGPVEQVPQYAPIKYAGHESGDFLFVPYRQ
;
A
#
# COMPACT_ATOMS: atom_id res chain seq x y z
N MET A 1 -54.01 13.52 -15.27
CA MET A 1 -53.59 13.57 -16.69
C MET A 1 -52.59 12.43 -16.89
N VAL A 2 -52.92 11.23 -17.40
CA VAL A 2 -53.49 10.84 -18.72
C VAL A 2 -52.61 11.38 -19.87
N ALA A 3 -52.14 10.65 -20.88
CA ALA A 3 -52.02 9.24 -21.24
C ALA A 3 -51.16 9.15 -22.54
N ARG A 4 -50.67 7.94 -22.84
CA ARG A 4 -50.41 7.28 -24.16
C ARG A 4 -50.53 8.08 -25.47
N HIS A 5 -49.69 7.74 -26.46
CA HIS A 5 -50.02 7.15 -27.79
C HIS A 5 -48.68 6.82 -28.50
N VAL A 6 -48.25 5.56 -28.69
CA VAL A 6 -48.67 4.53 -29.68
C VAL A 6 -48.48 4.96 -31.14
N LEU A 7 -47.56 4.29 -31.85
CA LEU A 7 -47.84 3.57 -33.11
C LEU A 7 -46.68 2.61 -33.47
N LYS A 8 -47.04 1.32 -33.56
CA LYS A 8 -46.25 0.22 -34.14
C LYS A 8 -46.32 0.31 -35.68
N VAL A 9 -45.42 -0.40 -36.37
CA VAL A 9 -45.73 -1.56 -37.26
C VAL A 9 -44.46 -1.96 -38.03
N SER A 10 -44.02 -3.21 -37.85
CA SER A 10 -43.11 -3.98 -38.73
C SER A 10 -43.95 -4.63 -39.86
N PRO A 11 -43.42 -5.18 -40.97
CA PRO A 11 -42.74 -6.50 -40.88
C PRO A 11 -41.69 -6.87 -41.96
N THR A 12 -40.82 -7.78 -41.52
CA THR A 12 -40.10 -8.91 -42.16
C THR A 12 -40.05 -9.14 -43.68
N ALA A 13 -38.80 -9.41 -44.12
CA ALA A 13 -38.29 -10.55 -44.89
C ALA A 13 -38.64 -10.71 -46.38
N LEU A 14 -37.60 -10.87 -47.22
CA LEU A 14 -37.36 -12.10 -48.00
C LEU A 14 -36.03 -12.08 -48.79
N PHE A 15 -35.48 -13.27 -48.90
CA PHE A 15 -34.34 -13.78 -49.67
C PHE A 15 -34.17 -13.23 -51.09
N GLY A 16 -32.91 -13.22 -51.59
CA GLY A 16 -32.67 -13.25 -53.05
C GLY A 16 -31.26 -12.92 -53.50
N ARG A 17 -30.51 -13.94 -53.92
CA ARG A 17 -29.11 -13.95 -54.36
C ARG A 17 -28.84 -13.33 -55.76
N ARG A 18 -27.56 -12.96 -55.97
CA ARG A 18 -26.70 -13.01 -57.20
C ARG A 18 -26.66 -11.81 -58.16
N HIS A 19 -25.44 -11.28 -58.38
CA HIS A 19 -24.68 -11.19 -59.66
C HIS A 19 -23.35 -10.44 -59.39
N LEU A 20 -22.16 -11.05 -59.47
CA LEU A 20 -21.27 -11.23 -60.64
C LEU A 20 -20.79 -9.93 -61.32
N ALA A 21 -19.55 -9.52 -61.00
CA ALA A 21 -18.49 -8.97 -61.87
C ALA A 21 -17.29 -8.66 -60.94
N ASN A 22 -16.01 -8.91 -61.24
CA ASN A 22 -15.35 -8.77 -62.52
C ASN A 22 -14.07 -9.63 -62.60
N ARG A 23 -13.67 -9.90 -63.84
CA ARG A 23 -12.64 -10.85 -64.29
C ARG A 23 -11.22 -10.28 -64.21
N ALA A 24 -10.26 -11.21 -64.19
CA ALA A 24 -9.03 -11.28 -65.00
C ALA A 24 -7.73 -11.35 -64.20
N LEU A 25 -7.12 -12.55 -64.15
CA LEU A 25 -6.02 -12.89 -65.05
C LEU A 25 -5.79 -14.42 -65.10
N CYS A 26 -5.62 -14.92 -66.31
CA CYS A 26 -5.24 -16.28 -66.72
C CYS A 26 -3.75 -16.56 -66.44
N TRP A 27 -3.13 -17.75 -66.58
CA TRP A 27 -3.42 -19.19 -66.78
C TRP A 27 -2.03 -19.89 -66.70
N LEU A 28 -2.01 -21.23 -66.73
CA LEU A 28 -0.88 -22.19 -66.90
C LEU A 28 -0.38 -22.80 -65.57
N MET A 29 -0.34 -24.13 -65.36
CA MET A 29 -0.56 -25.26 -66.27
C MET A 29 -0.91 -26.53 -65.45
N LEU A 30 -1.70 -27.40 -66.09
CA LEU A 30 -2.13 -28.76 -65.72
C LEU A 30 -1.01 -29.67 -65.21
N ALA A 31 -1.22 -30.41 -64.12
CA ALA A 31 -1.83 -31.76 -64.04
C ALA A 31 -0.92 -32.91 -64.48
N LEU A 32 -0.64 -33.80 -63.52
CA LEU A 32 -0.55 -35.24 -63.77
C LEU A 32 -1.18 -35.97 -62.57
N MET A 33 -2.45 -36.36 -62.76
CA MET A 33 -3.10 -37.43 -62.00
C MET A 33 -2.91 -38.75 -62.74
N SER A 34 -2.87 -39.85 -61.98
CA SER A 34 -3.31 -41.23 -62.25
C SER A 34 -2.25 -42.22 -61.72
N ALA A 35 -2.56 -43.34 -61.06
CA ALA A 35 -3.83 -43.96 -60.70
C ALA A 35 -3.54 -45.24 -59.87
N LEU A 36 -4.53 -45.61 -59.04
CA LEU A 36 -5.00 -46.98 -58.71
C LEU A 36 -4.21 -47.92 -57.76
N TRP A 37 -4.92 -48.18 -56.63
CA TRP A 37 -5.35 -49.49 -56.09
C TRP A 37 -4.36 -50.46 -55.41
N GLY A 38 -4.71 -50.85 -54.18
CA GLY A 38 -4.28 -52.12 -53.59
C GLY A 38 -4.53 -52.26 -52.07
N CYS A 39 -5.70 -52.81 -51.71
CA CYS A 39 -6.05 -53.55 -50.49
C CYS A 39 -5.55 -53.10 -49.10
N GLN A 40 -6.49 -52.63 -48.27
CA GLN A 40 -6.40 -52.67 -46.81
C GLN A 40 -7.10 -53.93 -46.27
N SER A 41 -6.36 -54.77 -45.54
CA SER A 41 -6.89 -55.75 -44.59
C SER A 41 -6.69 -55.23 -43.18
N LEU A 42 -7.75 -55.30 -42.37
CA LEU A 42 -7.74 -55.07 -40.93
C LEU A 42 -6.79 -56.04 -40.21
N GLN A 43 -5.99 -55.53 -39.27
CA GLN A 43 -5.88 -55.98 -37.86
C GLN A 43 -4.67 -55.32 -37.21
N ASP A 44 -4.92 -54.41 -36.25
CA ASP A 44 -4.45 -54.51 -34.87
C ASP A 44 -4.74 -53.21 -34.11
N VAL A 45 -5.66 -53.30 -33.15
CA VAL A 45 -5.92 -52.28 -32.14
C VAL A 45 -4.80 -52.43 -31.10
N ALA A 46 -3.69 -51.76 -31.33
CA ALA A 46 -2.67 -51.51 -30.31
C ALA A 46 -2.87 -50.11 -29.73
N SER A 47 -3.09 -50.08 -28.42
CA SER A 47 -2.98 -48.95 -27.49
C SER A 47 -2.23 -47.72 -28.03
N ILE A 48 -2.94 -46.59 -28.11
CA ILE A 48 -2.35 -45.27 -28.29
C ILE A 48 -1.54 -44.94 -27.02
N PRO A 49 -0.20 -44.80 -27.08
CA PRO A 49 0.54 -44.21 -25.98
C PRO A 49 0.19 -42.73 -25.94
N SER A 50 -0.18 -42.23 -24.76
CA SER A 50 -0.26 -40.80 -24.49
C SER A 50 1.08 -40.17 -24.87
N SER A 51 1.10 -39.44 -25.98
CA SER A 51 2.32 -38.84 -26.49
C SER A 51 2.69 -37.70 -25.54
N ALA A 52 3.67 -37.99 -24.68
CA ALA A 52 4.32 -37.00 -23.86
C ALA A 52 4.84 -35.87 -24.76
N ALA A 53 4.56 -34.63 -24.34
CA ALA A 53 5.03 -33.41 -25.00
C ALA A 53 6.56 -33.43 -25.24
N PRO A 54 7.04 -32.76 -26.31
CA PRO A 54 8.43 -32.80 -26.74
C PRO A 54 9.42 -32.28 -25.68
N PRO A 55 10.68 -32.75 -25.70
CA PRO A 55 11.63 -32.62 -24.60
C PRO A 55 12.21 -31.21 -24.36
N SER A 56 11.79 -30.19 -25.12
CA SER A 56 12.25 -28.80 -24.94
C SER A 56 11.38 -27.94 -24.01
N MET A 57 10.29 -28.49 -23.45
CA MET A 57 9.39 -27.82 -22.49
C MET A 57 9.41 -28.44 -21.08
N ARG A 58 10.49 -29.14 -20.70
CA ARG A 58 10.57 -29.89 -19.43
C ARG A 58 11.44 -29.28 -18.32
N GLY A 59 12.02 -28.09 -18.51
CA GLY A 59 12.99 -27.57 -17.53
C GLY A 59 12.39 -26.98 -16.24
N GLY A 60 11.47 -26.02 -16.38
CA GLY A 60 11.03 -25.18 -15.24
C GLY A 60 9.89 -25.77 -14.42
N ASP A 61 8.93 -26.46 -15.05
CA ASP A 61 7.75 -26.97 -14.36
C ASP A 61 8.06 -28.14 -13.42
N GLU A 62 9.10 -28.91 -13.72
CA GLU A 62 9.65 -29.96 -12.85
C GLU A 62 10.14 -29.42 -11.48
N LEU A 63 10.47 -28.12 -11.42
CA LEU A 63 11.02 -27.46 -10.24
C LEU A 63 9.94 -26.78 -9.37
N LEU A 64 8.69 -26.75 -9.83
CA LEU A 64 7.58 -26.19 -9.04
C LEU A 64 7.19 -27.12 -7.89
N ILE A 65 6.70 -26.53 -6.80
CA ILE A 65 6.18 -27.28 -5.66
C ILE A 65 4.82 -27.88 -6.00
N VAL A 66 4.67 -29.15 -5.70
CA VAL A 66 3.44 -29.93 -5.82
C VAL A 66 3.12 -30.61 -4.49
N ASP A 67 1.84 -30.87 -4.26
CA ASP A 67 1.43 -31.84 -3.26
C ASP A 67 1.73 -33.24 -3.83
N CYS A 68 2.44 -34.06 -3.07
CA CYS A 68 2.95 -35.35 -3.52
C CYS A 68 2.54 -36.42 -2.52
N LEU A 69 1.90 -37.49 -3.00
CA LEU A 69 1.56 -38.64 -2.16
C LEU A 69 2.64 -39.70 -2.31
N LEU A 70 3.51 -39.78 -1.30
CA LEU A 70 4.62 -40.73 -1.33
C LEU A 70 4.15 -42.14 -0.96
N PRO A 71 4.70 -43.18 -1.61
CA PRO A 71 4.35 -44.56 -1.31
C PRO A 71 4.75 -44.93 0.12
N GLY A 72 4.01 -45.88 0.69
CA GLY A 72 4.35 -46.49 1.97
C GLY A 72 5.75 -47.10 1.93
N GLN A 73 6.52 -46.94 3.01
CA GLN A 73 7.83 -47.56 3.16
C GLN A 73 7.69 -48.90 3.87
N ILE A 74 8.40 -49.90 3.38
CA ILE A 74 8.49 -51.20 4.04
C ILE A 74 9.39 -51.04 5.27
N ARG A 75 8.83 -51.25 6.47
CA ARG A 75 9.55 -51.18 7.74
C ARG A 75 9.55 -52.53 8.44
N LYS A 76 10.64 -52.80 9.15
CA LYS A 76 10.81 -54.03 9.94
C LYS A 76 10.66 -53.74 11.43
N LEU A 77 9.73 -54.42 12.09
CA LEU A 77 9.55 -54.39 13.54
C LEU A 77 10.10 -55.70 14.14
N GLY A 78 11.18 -55.57 14.92
CA GLY A 78 11.88 -56.74 15.49
C GLY A 78 12.53 -57.64 14.43
N ARG A 79 12.73 -58.92 14.75
CA ARG A 79 13.46 -59.84 13.87
C ARG A 79 12.65 -60.38 12.69
N SER A 80 11.31 -60.29 12.72
CA SER A 80 10.45 -61.06 11.80
C SER A 80 9.20 -60.34 11.27
N MET A 81 8.75 -59.21 11.82
CA MET A 81 7.59 -58.50 11.26
C MET A 81 8.02 -57.43 10.27
N ILE A 82 7.43 -57.46 9.07
CA ILE A 82 7.56 -56.44 8.05
C ILE A 82 6.17 -55.82 7.85
N TYR A 83 6.07 -54.50 7.93
CA TYR A 83 4.82 -53.78 7.69
C TYR A 83 5.05 -52.61 6.72
N LEU A 84 4.02 -52.29 5.94
CA LEU A 84 4.03 -51.13 5.05
C LEU A 84 3.53 -49.91 5.85
N THR A 85 4.29 -48.82 5.88
CA THR A 85 3.77 -47.58 6.46
C THR A 85 2.64 -47.03 5.59
N PRO A 86 1.69 -46.27 6.15
CA PRO A 86 0.75 -45.50 5.35
C PRO A 86 1.48 -44.60 4.34
N GLN A 87 0.82 -44.33 3.20
CA GLN A 87 1.28 -43.29 2.28
C GLN A 87 1.30 -41.95 2.98
N ARG A 88 2.28 -41.11 2.64
CA ARG A 88 2.49 -39.82 3.30
C ARG A 88 2.38 -38.68 2.30
N PRO A 89 1.45 -37.74 2.49
CA PRO A 89 1.45 -36.52 1.69
C PRO A 89 2.56 -35.58 2.14
N VAL A 90 3.25 -34.98 1.16
CA VAL A 90 4.30 -33.99 1.37
C VAL A 90 4.20 -32.90 0.31
N ARG A 91 4.67 -31.68 0.61
CA ARG A 91 4.92 -30.67 -0.43
C ARG A 91 6.39 -30.76 -0.86
N THR A 92 6.64 -31.06 -2.13
CA THR A 92 8.00 -31.15 -2.69
C THR A 92 8.00 -30.72 -4.16
N SER A 93 9.17 -30.66 -4.82
CA SER A 93 9.21 -30.33 -6.25
C SER A 93 8.64 -31.47 -7.07
N ALA A 94 8.00 -31.19 -8.21
CA ALA A 94 7.46 -32.23 -9.10
C ALA A 94 8.52 -33.31 -9.40
N GLN A 95 9.74 -32.90 -9.76
CA GLN A 95 10.86 -33.80 -9.99
C GLN A 95 11.21 -34.71 -8.78
N ASP A 96 11.13 -34.18 -7.56
CA ASP A 96 11.46 -34.97 -6.35
C ASP A 96 10.35 -35.97 -6.05
N CYS A 97 9.09 -35.61 -6.33
CA CYS A 97 7.97 -36.52 -6.25
C CYS A 97 8.16 -37.71 -7.21
N GLU A 98 8.53 -37.44 -8.48
CA GLU A 98 8.81 -38.48 -9.47
C GLU A 98 9.91 -39.44 -9.02
N ILE A 99 11.05 -38.87 -8.62
CA ILE A 99 12.24 -39.64 -8.24
C ILE A 99 11.93 -40.57 -7.08
N ARG A 100 11.04 -40.15 -6.16
CA ARG A 100 10.66 -40.92 -4.98
C ARG A 100 9.49 -41.87 -5.23
N GLY A 101 9.05 -42.01 -6.48
CA GLY A 101 7.92 -42.86 -6.87
C GLY A 101 6.59 -42.41 -6.29
N GLY A 102 6.46 -41.12 -5.97
CA GLY A 102 5.22 -40.52 -5.49
C GLY A 102 4.17 -40.43 -6.60
N GLU A 103 2.91 -40.55 -6.24
CA GLU A 103 1.81 -40.28 -7.16
C GLU A 103 1.60 -38.77 -7.24
N TYR A 104 1.71 -38.25 -8.48
CA TYR A 104 1.36 -36.88 -8.78
C TYR A 104 -0.14 -36.68 -8.64
N VAL A 105 -0.54 -35.67 -7.88
CA VAL A 105 -1.83 -35.03 -8.12
C VAL A 105 -1.62 -34.07 -9.28
N ALA A 106 -1.87 -34.55 -10.50
CA ALA A 106 -1.49 -33.89 -11.75
C ALA A 106 -2.04 -32.47 -11.91
N TYR A 107 -1.26 -31.68 -12.64
CA TYR A 107 -1.47 -30.30 -13.05
C TYR A 107 -2.87 -30.06 -13.68
N ASP A 108 -3.80 -29.57 -12.88
CA ASP A 108 -4.67 -28.46 -13.29
C ASP A 108 -4.64 -27.45 -12.15
N ARG A 109 -4.10 -26.26 -12.41
CA ARG A 109 -4.06 -25.13 -11.46
C ARG A 109 -5.48 -24.64 -11.07
N SER A 110 -6.52 -25.30 -11.58
CA SER A 110 -7.94 -25.03 -11.38
C SER A 110 -8.66 -26.07 -10.50
N ASP A 111 -8.08 -27.25 -10.20
CA ASP A 111 -8.80 -28.33 -9.50
C ASP A 111 -8.08 -28.92 -8.27
N TYR A 112 -8.12 -28.19 -7.17
CA TYR A 112 -7.67 -28.65 -5.85
C TYR A 112 -8.69 -29.53 -5.12
N ALA A 113 -9.77 -29.99 -5.78
CA ALA A 113 -10.61 -31.04 -5.22
C ALA A 113 -9.76 -32.28 -4.90
N THR A 114 -8.66 -32.50 -5.62
CA THR A 114 -7.76 -33.63 -5.38
C THR A 114 -6.79 -33.38 -4.21
N ALA A 115 -6.31 -32.15 -3.99
CA ALA A 115 -5.56 -31.81 -2.78
C ALA A 115 -6.44 -31.94 -1.53
N LEU A 116 -7.71 -31.52 -1.60
CA LEU A 116 -8.68 -31.71 -0.53
C LEU A 116 -8.88 -33.20 -0.20
N LYS A 117 -8.98 -34.09 -1.21
CA LYS A 117 -9.05 -35.55 -0.98
C LYS A 117 -7.85 -36.10 -0.21
N VAL A 118 -6.67 -35.50 -0.39
CA VAL A 118 -5.42 -35.92 0.28
C VAL A 118 -5.32 -35.38 1.70
N TRP A 119 -5.59 -34.08 1.90
CA TRP A 119 -5.40 -33.42 3.20
C TRP A 119 -6.59 -33.59 4.14
N LEU A 120 -7.81 -33.74 3.64
CA LEU A 120 -9.02 -33.81 4.46
C LEU A 120 -9.07 -35.01 5.42
N PRO A 121 -8.66 -36.23 5.05
CA PRO A 121 -8.60 -37.34 6.00
C PRO A 121 -7.66 -37.05 7.17
N LEU A 122 -6.44 -36.57 6.92
CA LEU A 122 -5.48 -36.22 7.97
C LEU A 122 -5.95 -35.05 8.84
N ALA A 123 -6.61 -34.07 8.24
CA ALA A 123 -7.21 -32.96 8.97
C ALA A 123 -8.31 -33.43 9.94
N LYS A 124 -9.10 -34.43 9.53
CA LYS A 124 -10.12 -35.10 10.38
C LYS A 124 -9.48 -35.92 11.49
N ASP A 125 -8.31 -36.51 11.24
CA ASP A 125 -7.54 -37.25 12.25
C ASP A 125 -6.79 -36.36 13.25
N GLY A 126 -6.88 -35.03 13.10
CA GLY A 126 -6.34 -34.07 14.06
C GLY A 126 -4.99 -33.45 13.68
N ASP A 127 -4.41 -33.79 12.53
CA ASP A 127 -3.13 -33.23 12.11
C ASP A 127 -3.24 -31.72 11.86
N THR A 128 -2.57 -30.91 12.67
CA THR A 128 -2.65 -29.44 12.65
C THR A 128 -2.18 -28.83 11.33
N THR A 129 -1.20 -29.47 10.70
CA THR A 129 -0.66 -29.05 9.40
C THR A 129 -1.72 -29.28 8.32
N ALA A 130 -2.32 -30.46 8.28
CA ALA A 130 -3.41 -30.80 7.37
C ALA A 130 -4.66 -29.94 7.61
N GLN A 131 -5.05 -29.70 8.86
CA GLN A 131 -6.15 -28.79 9.21
C GLN A 131 -5.91 -27.38 8.66
N THR A 132 -4.69 -26.86 8.80
CA THR A 132 -4.33 -25.55 8.26
C THR A 132 -4.38 -25.56 6.73
N TYR A 133 -3.89 -26.61 6.07
CA TYR A 133 -3.94 -26.69 4.61
C TYR A 133 -5.37 -26.82 4.07
N VAL A 134 -6.23 -27.59 4.73
CA VAL A 134 -7.65 -27.64 4.37
C VAL A 134 -8.29 -26.26 4.53
N GLY A 135 -7.99 -25.55 5.62
CA GLY A 135 -8.42 -24.15 5.78
C GLY A 135 -7.96 -23.24 4.65
N GLU A 136 -6.71 -23.37 4.21
CA GLU A 136 -6.16 -22.60 3.09
C GLU A 136 -6.82 -22.93 1.75
N ILE A 137 -7.16 -24.19 1.51
CA ILE A 137 -7.88 -24.62 0.30
C ILE A 137 -9.24 -23.91 0.22
N TYR A 138 -10.00 -23.91 1.33
CA TYR A 138 -11.29 -23.23 1.42
C TYR A 138 -11.17 -21.70 1.40
N GLU A 139 -10.16 -21.10 2.04
CA GLU A 139 -9.97 -19.64 2.01
C GLU A 139 -9.63 -19.13 0.61
N LYS A 140 -8.78 -19.86 -0.12
CA LYS A 140 -8.30 -19.45 -1.44
C LYS A 140 -9.28 -19.78 -2.57
N GLY A 141 -10.33 -20.58 -2.31
CA GLY A 141 -11.28 -20.99 -3.35
C GLY A 141 -10.63 -21.83 -4.44
N LEU A 142 -9.69 -22.67 -4.02
CA LEU A 142 -8.86 -23.46 -4.89
C LEU A 142 -9.57 -24.80 -5.07
N GLY A 143 -10.02 -25.14 -6.28
CA GLY A 143 -10.73 -26.39 -6.60
C GLY A 143 -12.16 -26.54 -6.03
N VAL A 144 -12.54 -25.67 -5.11
CA VAL A 144 -13.88 -25.50 -4.57
C VAL A 144 -14.16 -24.00 -4.49
N PRO A 145 -15.43 -23.54 -4.57
CA PRO A 145 -15.74 -22.13 -4.31
C PRO A 145 -15.15 -21.71 -2.95
N PRO A 146 -14.57 -20.49 -2.84
CA PRO A 146 -14.05 -20.02 -1.57
C PRO A 146 -15.14 -20.04 -0.50
N ASP A 147 -14.84 -20.65 0.64
CA ASP A 147 -15.72 -20.72 1.79
C ASP A 147 -14.93 -20.31 3.04
N TYR A 148 -15.02 -19.02 3.35
CA TYR A 148 -14.32 -18.46 4.50
C TYR A 148 -14.86 -18.97 5.84
N VAL A 149 -16.11 -19.43 5.90
CA VAL A 149 -16.70 -19.98 7.13
C VAL A 149 -16.04 -21.31 7.43
N VAL A 150 -15.97 -22.19 6.44
CA VAL A 150 -15.28 -23.49 6.56
C VAL A 150 -13.79 -23.30 6.81
N ALA A 151 -13.15 -22.33 6.15
CA ALA A 151 -11.75 -21.98 6.42
C ALA A 151 -11.53 -21.58 7.89
N ALA A 152 -12.40 -20.72 8.45
CA ALA A 152 -12.32 -20.29 9.84
C ALA A 152 -12.47 -21.45 10.83
N GLU A 153 -13.33 -22.42 10.55
CA GLU A 153 -13.49 -23.61 11.38
C GLU A 153 -12.22 -24.47 11.41
N TRP A 154 -11.61 -24.72 10.25
CA TRP A 154 -10.38 -25.51 10.16
C TRP A 154 -9.19 -24.80 10.79
N TYR A 155 -9.05 -23.49 10.57
CA TYR A 155 -8.02 -22.70 11.25
C TYR A 155 -8.23 -22.68 12.76
N ARG A 156 -9.48 -22.59 13.24
CA ARG A 156 -9.76 -22.65 14.69
C ARG A 156 -9.28 -23.96 15.31
N ARG A 157 -9.57 -25.10 14.69
CA ARG A 157 -9.13 -26.42 15.19
C ARG A 157 -7.60 -26.53 15.31
N ALA A 158 -6.86 -26.01 14.32
CA ALA A 158 -5.41 -26.02 14.36
C ALA A 158 -4.85 -24.96 15.34
N ALA A 159 -5.49 -23.79 15.41
CA ALA A 159 -5.11 -22.68 16.27
C ALA A 159 -5.25 -23.00 17.76
N GLU A 160 -6.33 -23.70 18.14
CA GLU A 160 -6.59 -24.18 19.50
C GLU A 160 -5.57 -25.23 19.96
N GLN A 161 -4.97 -25.96 19.01
CA GLN A 161 -3.86 -26.89 19.27
C GLN A 161 -2.49 -26.20 19.34
N GLY A 162 -2.45 -24.86 19.29
CA GLY A 162 -1.21 -24.09 19.37
C GLY A 162 -0.47 -23.94 18.03
N TYR A 163 -1.09 -24.29 16.89
CA TYR A 163 -0.41 -24.16 15.61
C TYR A 163 -0.40 -22.70 15.14
N GLU A 164 0.76 -22.06 15.26
CA GLU A 164 0.96 -20.62 15.10
C GLU A 164 0.48 -20.09 13.73
N ARG A 165 0.74 -20.82 12.64
CA ARG A 165 0.26 -20.45 11.29
C ARG A 165 -1.27 -20.37 11.23
N ALA A 166 -1.96 -21.31 11.88
CA ALA A 166 -3.42 -21.29 11.92
C ALA A 166 -3.96 -20.15 12.81
N GLN A 167 -3.28 -19.82 13.91
CA GLN A 167 -3.62 -18.68 14.75
C GLN A 167 -3.52 -17.37 13.97
N ILE A 168 -2.46 -17.18 13.17
CA ILE A 168 -2.30 -16.00 12.31
C ILE A 168 -3.40 -15.95 11.24
N ASN A 169 -3.66 -17.07 10.55
CA ASN A 169 -4.70 -17.13 9.53
C ASN A 169 -6.09 -16.83 10.12
N LEU A 170 -6.41 -17.36 11.30
CA LEU A 170 -7.66 -17.08 11.99
C LEU A 170 -7.76 -15.62 12.46
N GLY A 171 -6.67 -15.06 12.99
CA GLY A 171 -6.60 -13.65 13.37
C GLY A 171 -6.88 -12.74 12.17
N HIS A 172 -6.35 -13.09 11.00
CA HIS A 172 -6.62 -12.38 9.75
C HIS A 172 -8.10 -12.44 9.34
N LEU A 173 -8.76 -13.60 9.46
CA LEU A 173 -10.18 -13.71 9.16
C LEU A 173 -11.03 -12.79 10.07
N TYR A 174 -10.71 -12.73 11.36
CA TYR A 174 -11.36 -11.80 12.30
C TYR A 174 -11.06 -10.32 12.01
N GLU A 175 -9.84 -10.00 11.58
CA GLU A 175 -9.45 -8.63 11.26
C GLU A 175 -10.23 -8.09 10.05
N LYS A 176 -10.44 -8.96 9.05
CA LYS A 176 -11.13 -8.63 7.79
C LYS A 176 -12.63 -8.88 7.81
N GLY A 177 -13.14 -9.70 8.74
CA GLY A 177 -14.52 -10.14 8.75
C GLY A 177 -14.85 -11.14 7.64
N LEU A 178 -13.91 -12.03 7.32
CA LEU A 178 -14.06 -13.03 6.26
C LEU A 178 -14.52 -14.36 6.88
N GLY A 179 -15.78 -14.75 6.64
CA GLY A 179 -16.34 -16.00 7.19
C GLY A 179 -16.56 -16.00 8.71
N VAL A 180 -16.15 -14.92 9.38
CA VAL A 180 -16.41 -14.61 10.79
C VAL A 180 -16.77 -13.14 10.90
N GLU A 181 -17.50 -12.76 11.95
CA GLU A 181 -17.75 -11.35 12.22
C GLU A 181 -16.44 -10.60 12.48
N ARG A 182 -16.30 -9.42 11.87
CA ARG A 182 -15.09 -8.60 12.02
C ARG A 182 -14.91 -8.23 13.48
N ASN A 183 -13.83 -8.72 14.10
CA ASN A 183 -13.54 -8.51 15.50
C ASN A 183 -12.03 -8.27 15.70
N PRO A 184 -11.57 -7.00 15.77
CA PRO A 184 -10.15 -6.68 15.92
C PRO A 184 -9.56 -7.15 17.26
N VAL A 185 -10.39 -7.35 18.29
CA VAL A 185 -9.95 -7.88 19.60
C VAL A 185 -9.62 -9.37 19.47
N MET A 186 -10.48 -10.14 18.80
CA MET A 186 -10.20 -11.55 18.51
C MET A 186 -9.01 -11.71 17.56
N ALA A 187 -8.86 -10.80 16.58
CA ALA A 187 -7.68 -10.78 15.73
C ALA A 187 -6.40 -10.59 16.54
N LEU A 188 -6.38 -9.57 17.43
CA LEU A 188 -5.26 -9.30 18.32
C LEU A 188 -4.97 -10.46 19.27
N TYR A 189 -6.01 -11.10 19.81
CA TYR A 189 -5.87 -12.28 20.67
C TYR A 189 -5.12 -13.40 19.94
N TRP A 190 -5.56 -13.79 18.75
CA TRP A 190 -4.91 -14.86 17.99
C TRP A 190 -3.50 -14.51 17.53
N TYR A 191 -3.25 -13.25 17.16
CA TYR A 191 -1.90 -12.79 16.85
C TYR A 191 -0.96 -12.84 18.07
N ARG A 192 -1.46 -12.56 19.28
CA ARG A 192 -0.67 -12.68 20.51
C ARG A 192 -0.38 -14.13 20.90
N GLN A 193 -1.34 -15.02 20.69
CA GLN A 193 -1.10 -16.46 20.88
C GLN A 193 0.01 -16.94 19.94
N ALA A 194 -0.03 -16.53 18.67
CA ALA A 194 1.00 -16.87 17.69
C ALA A 194 2.38 -16.27 18.00
N SER A 195 2.43 -15.16 18.74
CA SER A 195 3.70 -14.53 19.14
C SER A 195 4.31 -15.09 20.41
N GLY A 196 3.59 -15.94 21.16
CA GLY A 196 4.05 -16.47 22.45
C GLY A 196 4.11 -15.44 23.58
N LEU A 197 3.56 -14.23 23.39
CA LEU A 197 3.50 -13.16 24.40
C LEU A 197 2.33 -13.39 25.39
N SER A 198 2.23 -14.60 25.96
CA SER A 198 1.08 -15.02 26.79
C SER A 198 1.05 -14.42 28.20
N GLU A 199 2.17 -13.87 28.71
CA GLU A 199 2.26 -13.42 30.10
C GLU A 199 1.79 -11.99 30.39
N ALA A 200 1.37 -11.22 29.38
CA ALA A 200 0.82 -9.88 29.61
C ALA A 200 -0.69 -9.85 29.36
N ILE A 201 -1.44 -10.14 30.43
CA ILE A 201 -2.89 -9.96 30.62
C ILE A 201 -3.74 -11.08 30.04
N ALA A 202 -4.34 -11.88 30.93
CA ALA A 202 -5.53 -12.67 30.62
C ALA A 202 -6.65 -11.70 30.24
N ILE A 203 -6.85 -11.51 28.94
CA ILE A 203 -7.98 -10.74 28.42
C ILE A 203 -9.19 -11.67 28.45
N ASP A 204 -10.05 -11.51 29.45
CA ASP A 204 -11.43 -11.95 29.33
C ASP A 204 -12.14 -11.01 28.33
N PRO A 205 -12.61 -11.53 27.17
CA PRO A 205 -13.28 -10.74 26.13
C PRO A 205 -14.48 -9.92 26.64
N ALA A 206 -15.09 -10.32 27.76
CA ALA A 206 -16.22 -9.63 28.35
C ALA A 206 -15.85 -8.29 29.01
N THR A 207 -14.63 -8.17 29.55
CA THR A 207 -14.20 -7.00 30.34
C THR A 207 -13.77 -5.80 29.51
N LEU A 208 -13.24 -6.03 28.30
CA LEU A 208 -12.81 -4.97 27.37
C LEU A 208 -13.99 -4.21 26.72
N ASN A 209 -15.19 -4.80 26.73
CA ASN A 209 -16.39 -4.12 26.28
C ASN A 209 -16.84 -3.00 27.25
N GLY A 210 -16.42 -2.99 28.51
CA GLY A 210 -16.98 -2.07 29.51
C GLY A 210 -16.41 -0.65 29.49
N GLN A 211 -15.09 -0.48 29.40
CA GLN A 211 -14.43 0.82 29.61
C GLN A 211 -14.14 1.55 28.30
N SER A 212 -13.60 0.84 27.29
CA SER A 212 -13.32 1.44 25.98
C SER A 212 -14.58 1.72 25.17
N GLN A 213 -15.65 0.94 25.32
CA GLN A 213 -16.92 1.24 24.65
C GLN A 213 -17.64 2.44 25.28
N ARG A 214 -17.56 2.66 26.61
CA ARG A 214 -18.20 3.81 27.25
C ARG A 214 -17.56 5.13 26.82
N GLU A 215 -16.24 5.17 26.73
CA GLU A 215 -15.52 6.36 26.30
C GLU A 215 -15.75 6.65 24.80
N VAL A 216 -15.73 5.62 23.96
CA VAL A 216 -16.06 5.75 22.53
C VAL A 216 -17.54 6.10 22.32
N GLU A 217 -18.45 5.59 23.13
CA GLU A 217 -19.89 5.89 23.06
C GLU A 217 -20.17 7.33 23.50
N VAL A 218 -19.53 7.82 24.56
CA VAL A 218 -19.62 9.24 24.97
C VAL A 218 -19.09 10.16 23.88
N LEU A 219 -17.95 9.81 23.27
CA LEU A 219 -17.39 10.58 22.15
C LEU A 219 -18.28 10.51 20.90
N ARG A 220 -18.91 9.36 20.60
CA ARG A 220 -19.88 9.22 19.51
C ARG A 220 -21.13 10.06 19.75
N GLN A 221 -21.68 10.05 20.97
CA GLN A 221 -22.83 10.86 21.34
C GLN A 221 -22.53 12.35 21.23
N GLU A 222 -21.31 12.77 21.57
CA GLU A 222 -20.86 14.15 21.44
C GLU A 222 -20.69 14.57 19.97
N VAL A 223 -20.10 13.70 19.14
CA VAL A 223 -20.00 13.93 17.69
C VAL A 223 -21.39 14.02 17.04
N ASP A 224 -22.31 13.13 17.41
CA ASP A 224 -23.67 13.13 16.88
C ASP A 224 -24.48 14.34 17.35
N ARG A 225 -24.25 14.82 18.59
CA ARG A 225 -24.83 16.07 19.08
C ARG A 225 -24.38 17.25 18.24
N ARG A 226 -23.07 17.39 18.00
CA ARG A 226 -22.50 18.48 17.19
C ARG A 226 -22.93 18.40 15.71
N LYS A 227 -23.10 17.19 15.16
CA LYS A 227 -23.66 17.00 13.81
C LYS A 227 -25.09 17.52 13.72
N ARG A 228 -25.95 17.16 14.69
CA ARG A 228 -27.35 17.64 14.73
C ARG A 228 -27.41 19.16 14.82
N GLU A 229 -26.52 19.77 15.61
CA GLU A 229 -26.41 21.23 15.73
C GLU A 229 -25.94 21.89 14.42
N ALA A 230 -24.94 21.33 13.74
CA ALA A 230 -24.50 21.81 12.44
C ALA A 230 -25.60 21.68 11.37
N ASP A 231 -26.36 20.58 11.38
CA ASP A 231 -27.49 20.38 10.46
C ASP A 231 -28.63 21.37 10.73
N HIS A 232 -28.87 21.73 11.99
CA HIS A 232 -29.82 22.78 12.34
C HIS A 232 -29.41 24.14 11.74
N TYR A 233 -28.14 24.54 11.89
CA TYR A 233 -27.64 25.78 11.29
C TYR A 233 -27.65 25.76 9.76
N ARG A 234 -27.38 24.60 9.13
CA ARG A 234 -27.50 24.44 7.67
C ARG A 234 -28.93 24.66 7.18
N GLN A 235 -29.93 24.16 7.91
CA GLN A 235 -31.34 24.39 7.57
C GLN A 235 -31.71 25.87 7.68
N GLN A 236 -31.28 26.55 8.74
CA GLN A 236 -31.50 27.99 8.90
C GLN A 236 -30.79 28.82 7.81
N LEU A 237 -29.57 28.44 7.44
CA LEU A 237 -28.83 29.10 6.35
C LEU A 237 -29.57 28.95 5.02
N ALA A 238 -30.07 27.75 4.70
CA ALA A 238 -30.85 27.52 3.49
C ALA A 238 -32.13 28.37 3.45
N GLN A 239 -32.85 28.49 4.57
CA GLN A 239 -34.03 29.37 4.67
C GLN A 239 -33.66 30.84 4.45
N THR A 240 -32.54 31.29 5.01
CA THR A 240 -32.08 32.68 4.90
C THR A 240 -31.62 33.00 3.48
N GLN A 241 -30.93 32.06 2.81
CA GLN A 241 -30.55 32.18 1.41
C GLN A 241 -31.80 32.29 0.51
N GLN A 242 -32.84 31.51 0.79
CA GLN A 242 -34.10 31.62 0.06
C GLN A 242 -34.78 32.99 0.24
N GLN A 243 -34.76 33.55 1.45
CA GLN A 243 -35.28 34.89 1.74
C GLN A 243 -34.45 35.98 1.03
N LEU A 244 -33.12 35.85 1.03
CA LEU A 244 -32.20 36.73 0.34
C LEU A 244 -32.49 36.76 -1.18
N ASP A 245 -32.65 35.59 -1.80
CA ASP A 245 -32.95 35.49 -3.22
C ASP A 245 -34.31 36.12 -3.56
N ALA A 246 -35.31 35.96 -2.69
CA ALA A 246 -36.60 36.62 -2.86
C ALA A 246 -36.48 38.14 -2.75
N ALA A 247 -35.75 38.65 -1.76
CA ALA A 247 -35.52 40.09 -1.56
C ALA A 247 -34.74 40.71 -2.73
N ARG A 248 -33.72 40.02 -3.25
CA ARG A 248 -32.95 40.46 -4.43
C ARG A 248 -33.81 40.53 -5.70
N ARG A 249 -34.72 39.57 -5.90
CA ARG A 249 -35.69 39.61 -7.01
C ARG A 249 -36.65 40.80 -6.89
N GLU A 250 -37.18 41.04 -5.69
CA GLU A 250 -38.08 42.18 -5.45
C GLU A 250 -37.34 43.52 -5.62
N LEU A 251 -36.10 43.63 -5.15
CA LEU A 251 -35.25 44.81 -5.37
C LEU A 251 -35.07 45.08 -6.88
N GLY A 252 -34.76 44.06 -7.67
CA GLY A 252 -34.61 44.19 -9.12
C GLY A 252 -35.90 44.67 -9.79
N LYS A 253 -37.05 44.15 -9.38
CA LYS A 253 -38.36 44.58 -9.88
C LYS A 253 -38.66 46.04 -9.54
N ARG A 254 -38.55 46.42 -8.25
CA ARG A 254 -38.80 47.78 -7.76
C ARG A 254 -37.82 48.79 -8.34
N SER A 255 -36.57 48.39 -8.58
CA SER A 255 -35.56 49.24 -9.21
C SER A 255 -35.96 49.56 -10.65
N GLY A 256 -36.46 48.57 -11.39
CA GLY A 256 -36.97 48.79 -12.75
C GLY A 256 -38.20 49.68 -12.80
N GLU A 257 -39.12 49.54 -11.84
CA GLU A 257 -40.29 50.44 -11.70
C GLU A 257 -39.85 51.89 -11.43
N ALA A 258 -38.90 52.10 -10.51
CA ALA A 258 -38.37 53.42 -10.18
C ALA A 258 -37.63 54.07 -11.37
N GLU A 259 -36.90 53.28 -12.15
CA GLU A 259 -36.17 53.75 -13.34
C GLU A 259 -37.13 54.14 -14.48
N ALA A 260 -38.22 53.39 -14.66
CA ALA A 260 -39.28 53.75 -15.59
C ALA A 260 -40.00 55.06 -15.17
N GLU A 261 -40.30 55.22 -13.88
CA GLU A 261 -40.93 56.44 -13.36
C GLU A 261 -40.00 57.65 -13.50
N LEU A 262 -38.69 57.50 -13.23
CA LEU A 262 -37.70 58.55 -13.45
C LEU A 262 -37.67 59.02 -14.91
N LYS A 263 -37.66 58.08 -15.86
CA LYS A 263 -37.65 58.40 -17.29
C LYS A 263 -38.90 59.16 -17.72
N THR A 264 -40.07 58.74 -17.23
CA THR A 264 -41.34 59.43 -17.53
C THR A 264 -41.40 60.82 -16.89
N LEU A 265 -40.85 60.98 -15.68
CA LEU A 265 -40.71 62.28 -15.01
C LEU A 265 -39.81 63.24 -15.79
N GLU A 266 -38.68 62.76 -16.32
CA GLU A 266 -37.77 63.55 -17.16
C GLU A 266 -38.45 64.03 -18.45
N GLN A 267 -39.23 63.16 -19.10
CA GLN A 267 -40.03 63.51 -20.28
C GLN A 267 -41.05 64.60 -19.94
N ALA A 268 -41.80 64.44 -18.85
CA ALA A 268 -42.78 65.44 -18.41
C ALA A 268 -42.12 66.80 -18.04
N ARG A 269 -40.91 66.79 -17.46
CA ARG A 269 -40.15 68.02 -17.20
C ARG A 269 -39.73 68.74 -18.48
N GLN A 270 -39.28 67.99 -19.49
CA GLN A 270 -38.92 68.56 -20.80
C GLN A 270 -40.14 69.15 -21.51
N GLU A 271 -41.29 68.47 -21.46
CA GLU A 271 -42.56 68.98 -21.99
C GLU A 271 -43.00 70.27 -21.29
N LEU A 272 -42.91 70.32 -19.95
CA LEU A 272 -43.20 71.54 -19.18
C LEU A 272 -42.28 72.69 -19.59
N GLU A 273 -40.98 72.45 -19.75
CA GLU A 273 -40.02 73.48 -20.16
C GLU A 273 -40.31 73.98 -21.59
N ALA A 274 -40.68 73.09 -22.50
CA ALA A 274 -41.10 73.43 -23.86
C ALA A 274 -42.39 74.27 -23.87
N GLN A 275 -43.40 73.89 -23.07
CA GLN A 275 -44.65 74.66 -22.92
C GLN A 275 -44.39 76.03 -22.30
N LYS A 276 -43.51 76.13 -21.29
CA LYS A 276 -43.10 77.42 -20.68
C LYS A 276 -42.40 78.34 -21.68
N LYS A 277 -41.59 77.79 -22.60
CA LYS A 277 -40.94 78.57 -23.68
C LYS A 277 -41.91 79.00 -24.78
N ALA A 278 -42.96 78.22 -25.04
CA ALA A 278 -43.99 78.52 -26.04
C ALA A 278 -45.11 79.47 -25.53
N ALA A 279 -45.29 79.59 -24.22
CA ALA A 279 -46.41 80.32 -23.63
C ALA A 279 -46.14 81.81 -23.41
N GLU A 280 -46.52 82.65 -24.39
CA GLU A 280 -46.85 84.06 -24.14
C GLU A 280 -48.26 84.15 -23.48
N ALA A 281 -48.29 83.98 -22.15
CA ALA A 281 -49.30 84.51 -21.23
C ALA A 281 -50.80 84.07 -21.31
N ARG A 282 -51.20 82.97 -21.96
CA ARG A 282 -52.66 82.64 -22.07
C ARG A 282 -53.21 81.32 -21.51
N ASP A 283 -52.40 80.40 -21.00
CA ASP A 283 -52.96 79.14 -20.44
C ASP A 283 -52.37 78.76 -19.07
N THR A 284 -52.66 79.60 -18.07
CA THR A 284 -52.15 79.42 -16.69
C THR A 284 -52.72 78.19 -15.98
N GLU A 285 -53.83 77.62 -16.46
CA GLU A 285 -54.50 76.50 -15.82
C GLU A 285 -53.91 75.16 -16.26
N ALA A 286 -53.61 75.00 -17.56
CA ALA A 286 -52.90 73.84 -18.09
C ALA A 286 -51.48 73.71 -17.51
N LEU A 287 -50.75 74.83 -17.38
CA LEU A 287 -49.43 74.88 -16.75
C LEU A 287 -49.49 74.45 -15.27
N LYS A 288 -50.49 74.91 -14.51
CA LYS A 288 -50.69 74.52 -13.11
C LYS A 288 -51.02 73.03 -12.96
N ALA A 289 -51.85 72.48 -13.85
CA ALA A 289 -52.18 71.06 -13.85
C ALA A 289 -50.95 70.17 -14.11
N LEU A 290 -50.08 70.57 -15.05
CA LEU A 290 -48.84 69.86 -15.36
C LEU A 290 -47.79 69.98 -14.23
N GLU A 291 -47.68 71.15 -13.60
CA GLU A 291 -46.84 71.34 -12.40
C GLU A 291 -47.30 70.48 -11.22
N GLU A 292 -48.61 70.35 -11.00
CA GLU A 292 -49.16 69.48 -9.96
C GLU A 292 -48.94 67.99 -10.27
N GLN A 293 -49.11 67.59 -11.54
CA GLN A 293 -48.81 66.23 -11.98
C GLN A 293 -47.32 65.86 -11.79
N LEU A 294 -46.41 66.79 -12.05
CA LEU A 294 -44.97 66.60 -11.79
C LEU A 294 -44.69 66.44 -10.29
N ARG A 295 -45.32 67.24 -9.42
CA ARG A 295 -45.18 67.08 -7.96
C ARG A 295 -45.66 65.72 -7.48
N GLN A 296 -46.78 65.22 -8.01
CA GLN A 296 -47.31 63.91 -7.65
C GLN A 296 -46.35 62.78 -8.04
N ARG A 297 -45.77 62.85 -9.26
CA ARG A 297 -44.77 61.89 -9.74
C ARG A 297 -43.44 61.98 -9.00
N GLU A 298 -42.99 63.19 -8.64
CA GLU A 298 -41.83 63.37 -7.77
C GLU A 298 -42.03 62.71 -6.40
N ALA A 299 -43.23 62.86 -5.81
CA ALA A 299 -43.58 62.21 -4.55
C ALA A 299 -43.71 60.67 -4.68
N GLU A 300 -44.10 60.17 -5.84
CA GLU A 300 -44.14 58.72 -6.14
C GLU A 300 -42.73 58.15 -6.30
N LEU A 301 -41.85 58.81 -7.06
CA LEU A 301 -40.45 58.43 -7.19
C LEU A 301 -39.73 58.43 -5.83
N GLU A 302 -40.01 59.39 -4.97
CA GLU A 302 -39.44 59.44 -3.63
C GLU A 302 -39.94 58.27 -2.75
N ARG A 303 -41.20 57.85 -2.89
CA ARG A 303 -41.72 56.64 -2.25
C ARG A 303 -40.99 55.39 -2.75
N HIS A 304 -40.76 55.27 -4.06
CA HIS A 304 -39.98 54.17 -4.63
C HIS A 304 -38.54 54.16 -4.10
N ARG A 305 -37.89 55.32 -3.97
CA ARG A 305 -36.53 55.41 -3.37
C ARG A 305 -36.51 54.95 -1.93
N GLN A 306 -37.52 55.31 -1.13
CA GLN A 306 -37.63 54.86 0.26
C GLN A 306 -37.84 53.34 0.36
N ASP A 307 -38.68 52.76 -0.50
CA ASP A 307 -38.89 51.31 -0.58
C ASP A 307 -37.60 50.57 -0.97
N LEU A 308 -36.86 51.09 -1.95
CA LEU A 308 -35.56 50.53 -2.35
C LEU A 308 -34.54 50.59 -1.21
N ALA A 309 -34.46 51.70 -0.48
CA ALA A 309 -33.56 51.83 0.66
C ALA A 309 -33.91 50.82 1.78
N ARG A 310 -35.19 50.59 2.04
CA ARG A 310 -35.65 49.56 3.00
C ARG A 310 -35.27 48.16 2.55
N LEU A 311 -35.52 47.82 1.29
CA LEU A 311 -35.15 46.51 0.73
C LEU A 311 -33.64 46.27 0.76
N GLN A 312 -32.83 47.30 0.47
CA GLN A 312 -31.37 47.22 0.59
C GLN A 312 -30.92 46.98 2.03
N GLN A 313 -31.57 47.62 3.01
CA GLN A 313 -31.29 47.39 4.42
C GLN A 313 -31.67 45.98 4.88
N ASP A 314 -32.80 45.44 4.40
CA ASP A 314 -33.22 44.07 4.68
C ASP A 314 -32.27 43.04 4.06
N ILE A 315 -31.79 43.28 2.83
CA ILE A 315 -30.78 42.43 2.17
C ILE A 315 -29.50 42.44 2.99
N ALA A 316 -28.99 43.61 3.39
CA ALA A 316 -27.78 43.71 4.21
C ALA A 316 -27.92 42.97 5.55
N ARG A 317 -29.11 43.03 6.19
CA ARG A 317 -29.40 42.25 7.40
C ARG A 317 -29.34 40.75 7.13
N LEU A 318 -30.01 40.27 6.07
CA LEU A 318 -30.04 38.85 5.71
C LEU A 318 -28.64 38.32 5.33
N GLU A 319 -27.82 39.12 4.66
CA GLU A 319 -26.42 38.77 4.34
C GLU A 319 -25.56 38.63 5.59
N ALA A 320 -25.72 39.55 6.56
CA ALA A 320 -25.04 39.46 7.84
C ALA A 320 -25.45 38.21 8.62
N GLU A 321 -26.75 37.89 8.65
CA GLU A 321 -27.24 36.67 9.29
C GLU A 321 -26.75 35.39 8.59
N ALA A 322 -26.72 35.36 7.25
CA ALA A 322 -26.20 34.23 6.49
C ALA A 322 -24.71 34.01 6.78
N THR A 323 -23.93 35.11 6.82
CA THR A 323 -22.49 35.08 7.14
C THR A 323 -22.26 34.55 8.55
N SER A 324 -23.04 35.02 9.53
CA SER A 324 -22.97 34.55 10.93
C SER A 324 -23.26 33.06 11.06
N ARG A 325 -24.32 32.56 10.41
CA ARG A 325 -24.65 31.12 10.41
C ARG A 325 -23.57 30.28 9.72
N GLN A 326 -22.98 30.79 8.64
CA GLN A 326 -21.89 30.12 7.93
C GLN A 326 -20.62 30.03 8.80
N GLN A 327 -20.32 31.07 9.59
CA GLN A 327 -19.23 31.05 10.58
C GLN A 327 -19.50 30.05 11.72
N GLN A 328 -20.75 29.94 12.20
CA GLN A 328 -21.14 28.96 13.23
C GLN A 328 -20.95 27.52 12.72
N ILE A 329 -21.37 27.23 11.48
CA ILE A 329 -21.14 25.94 10.82
C ILE A 329 -19.64 25.65 10.71
N ALA A 330 -18.85 26.62 10.25
CA ALA A 330 -17.40 26.48 10.13
C ALA A 330 -16.73 26.23 11.49
N THR A 331 -17.20 26.88 12.56
CA THR A 331 -16.69 26.68 13.93
C THR A 331 -16.99 25.27 14.43
N LEU A 332 -18.22 24.78 14.25
CA LEU A 332 -18.62 23.42 14.63
C LEU A 332 -17.86 22.35 13.83
N GLN A 333 -17.58 22.62 12.55
CA GLN A 333 -16.75 21.76 11.71
C GLN A 333 -15.28 21.78 12.13
N HIS A 334 -14.73 22.94 12.48
CA HIS A 334 -13.34 23.07 12.96
C HIS A 334 -13.15 22.42 14.34
N GLN A 335 -14.18 22.43 15.19
CA GLN A 335 -14.18 21.74 16.50
C GLN A 335 -14.40 20.22 16.40
N GLN A 336 -15.01 19.72 15.33
CA GLN A 336 -14.96 18.29 14.96
C GLN A 336 -13.55 17.86 14.52
N VAL A 337 -12.73 18.84 14.15
CA VAL A 337 -11.37 18.70 13.65
C VAL A 337 -10.36 19.17 14.70
N ALA A 338 -10.71 19.16 16.00
CA ALA A 338 -9.76 19.39 17.09
C ALA A 338 -8.70 18.28 17.08
N PHE A 339 -7.65 18.56 16.32
CA PHE A 339 -6.51 17.70 16.09
C PHE A 339 -5.66 17.59 17.35
N ALA A 340 -4.86 16.53 17.39
CA ALA A 340 -3.79 16.37 18.37
C ALA A 340 -2.91 17.64 18.45
N ALA A 341 -2.39 17.91 19.64
CA ALA A 341 -1.36 18.91 19.89
C ALA A 341 -0.21 18.81 18.87
N PRO A 342 0.49 19.92 18.57
CA PRO A 342 1.58 19.88 17.60
C PRO A 342 2.64 18.85 18.02
N THR A 343 3.23 18.15 17.06
CA THR A 343 4.28 17.15 17.34
C THR A 343 5.59 17.57 16.70
N ILE A 344 6.69 17.43 17.43
CA ILE A 344 8.05 17.75 16.97
C ILE A 344 8.84 16.45 16.87
N GLU A 345 9.39 16.17 15.68
CA GLU A 345 10.22 15.00 15.40
C GLU A 345 11.59 15.45 14.85
N ILE A 346 12.69 14.87 15.34
CA ILE A 346 14.03 15.13 14.79
C ILE A 346 14.39 14.02 13.81
N ILE A 347 14.68 14.41 12.57
CA ILE A 347 15.00 13.51 11.47
C ILE A 347 16.51 13.25 11.41
N ASP A 348 17.32 14.30 11.55
CA ASP A 348 18.78 14.21 11.59
C ASP A 348 19.34 15.34 12.47
N PRO A 349 20.24 15.06 13.42
CA PRO A 349 20.70 13.74 13.88
C PRO A 349 19.65 12.95 14.67
N PRO A 350 19.62 11.61 14.56
CA PRO A 350 18.75 10.79 15.38
C PRO A 350 19.11 10.95 16.86
N LEU A 351 18.11 11.29 17.68
CA LEU A 351 18.27 11.45 19.12
C LEU A 351 18.60 10.10 19.76
N ARG A 352 19.70 10.03 20.52
CA ARG A 352 20.05 8.84 21.32
C ARG A 352 19.66 9.10 22.77
N SER A 353 18.83 8.23 23.36
CA SER A 353 18.49 8.34 24.78
C SER A 353 19.47 7.51 25.61
N ARG A 354 20.17 8.16 26.55
CA ARG A 354 20.99 7.51 27.58
C ARG A 354 20.81 8.27 28.90
N GLY A 355 19.60 8.25 29.45
CA GLY A 355 19.20 8.99 30.65
C GLY A 355 17.95 9.85 30.44
N SER A 356 17.70 10.81 31.35
CA SER A 356 16.50 11.68 31.33
C SER A 356 16.51 12.76 30.23
N THR A 357 17.65 12.99 29.58
CA THR A 357 17.79 14.00 28.52
C THR A 357 18.44 13.36 27.29
N PRO A 358 17.83 13.42 26.09
CA PRO A 358 18.42 12.88 24.86
C PRO A 358 19.73 13.58 24.48
N HIS A 359 20.67 12.83 23.91
CA HIS A 359 21.98 13.35 23.48
C HIS A 359 22.27 13.05 22.01
N VAL A 360 23.04 13.92 21.38
CA VAL A 360 23.53 13.82 20.01
C VAL A 360 25.03 14.02 20.02
N LYS A 361 25.79 13.02 19.56
CA LYS A 361 27.24 13.15 19.36
C LYS A 361 27.56 13.79 18.02
N THR A 362 28.52 14.71 17.99
CA THR A 362 28.92 15.43 16.78
C THR A 362 30.35 15.93 16.87
N ARG A 363 31.01 16.22 15.75
CA ARG A 363 32.42 16.66 15.75
C ARG A 363 32.53 18.11 16.25
N SER A 364 33.47 18.39 17.14
CA SER A 364 33.71 19.75 17.65
C SER A 364 34.18 20.69 16.53
N GLY A 365 33.70 21.93 16.52
CA GLY A 365 34.20 22.99 15.61
C GLY A 365 33.55 23.05 14.23
N ILE A 366 32.51 22.25 13.97
CA ILE A 366 31.71 22.28 12.73
C ILE A 366 30.29 22.79 13.06
N GLU A 367 29.65 23.48 12.12
CA GLU A 367 28.22 23.77 12.19
C GLU A 367 27.41 22.49 11.95
N ARG A 368 26.65 22.06 12.96
CA ARG A 368 25.74 20.93 12.84
C ARG A 368 24.36 21.44 12.46
N VAL A 369 23.87 21.03 11.30
CA VAL A 369 22.47 21.26 10.91
C VAL A 369 21.59 20.23 11.60
N ILE A 370 20.59 20.69 12.34
CA ILE A 370 19.48 19.91 12.87
C ILE A 370 18.33 20.02 11.88
N VAL A 371 17.83 18.87 11.43
CA VAL A 371 16.67 18.75 10.57
C VAL A 371 15.59 18.02 11.33
N GLY A 372 14.41 18.61 11.39
CA GLY A 372 13.26 18.00 12.03
C GLY A 372 11.97 18.38 11.33
N LYS A 373 10.89 17.75 11.75
CA LYS A 373 9.54 17.99 11.25
C LYS A 373 8.64 18.40 12.41
N VAL A 374 7.87 19.46 12.19
CA VAL A 374 6.79 19.89 13.05
C VAL A 374 5.48 19.63 12.30
N GLN A 375 4.61 18.87 12.92
CA GLN A 375 3.23 18.73 12.45
C GLN A 375 2.36 19.54 13.40
N ALA A 376 1.78 20.62 12.88
CA ALA A 376 0.81 21.45 13.59
C ALA A 376 -0.48 21.45 12.77
N PRO A 377 -1.40 20.51 13.02
CA PRO A 377 -2.62 20.39 12.22
C PRO A 377 -3.52 21.64 12.27
N ALA A 378 -3.46 22.41 13.36
CA ALA A 378 -4.11 23.71 13.53
C ALA A 378 -3.37 24.88 12.84
N GLY A 379 -2.24 24.61 12.20
CA GLY A 379 -1.31 25.61 11.68
C GLY A 379 -0.38 26.12 12.76
N LEU A 380 0.89 26.32 12.40
CA LEU A 380 1.92 26.79 13.31
C LEU A 380 1.76 28.31 13.56
N LEU A 381 1.79 28.72 14.83
CA LEU A 381 1.78 30.14 15.22
C LEU A 381 3.20 30.64 15.43
N THR A 382 3.97 29.95 16.26
CA THR A 382 5.39 30.26 16.50
C THR A 382 6.20 28.98 16.55
N PHE A 383 7.42 29.05 16.03
CA PHE A 383 8.41 27.99 16.15
C PHE A 383 9.75 28.58 16.55
N THR A 384 10.28 28.13 17.69
CA THR A 384 11.53 28.65 18.23
C THR A 384 12.51 27.53 18.52
N VAL A 385 13.79 27.79 18.22
CA VAL A 385 14.91 26.94 18.63
C VAL A 385 15.86 27.79 19.48
N ASN A 386 16.10 27.36 20.72
CA ASN A 386 16.84 28.13 21.73
C ASN A 386 16.35 29.57 21.85
N GLU A 387 15.03 29.76 21.99
CA GLU A 387 14.34 31.05 22.14
C GLU A 387 14.42 31.97 20.91
N ARG A 388 15.05 31.54 19.82
CA ARG A 388 15.08 32.28 18.55
C ARG A 388 14.00 31.75 17.61
N GLU A 389 13.23 32.66 17.02
CA GLU A 389 12.21 32.30 16.03
C GLU A 389 12.84 31.83 14.71
N GLU A 390 12.39 30.68 14.23
CA GLU A 390 12.93 30.00 13.05
C GLU A 390 11.79 29.67 12.07
N THR A 391 12.10 29.58 10.78
CA THR A 391 11.10 29.32 9.74
C THR A 391 10.95 27.83 9.46
N VAL A 392 9.70 27.39 9.30
CA VAL A 392 9.31 26.02 8.95
C VAL A 392 8.72 26.05 7.54
N ASP A 393 9.11 25.11 6.69
CA ASP A 393 8.63 25.06 5.30
C ASP A 393 7.18 24.54 5.19
N GLY A 394 6.62 24.58 3.98
CA GLY A 394 5.24 24.18 3.72
C GLY A 394 4.92 22.71 4.01
N ASN A 395 5.94 21.86 4.22
CA ASN A 395 5.80 20.44 4.58
C ASN A 395 6.01 20.19 6.08
N GLY A 396 6.19 21.26 6.87
CA GLY A 396 6.48 21.19 8.29
C GLY A 396 7.96 20.92 8.59
N LEU A 397 8.86 20.97 7.62
CA LEU A 397 10.28 20.70 7.84
C LEU A 397 11.02 21.96 8.30
N PHE A 398 11.91 21.83 9.28
CA PHE A 398 12.81 22.91 9.71
C PHE A 398 14.26 22.48 9.62
N ARG A 399 15.15 23.46 9.44
CA ARG A 399 16.60 23.27 9.37
C ARG A 399 17.29 24.38 10.16
N VAL A 400 17.98 24.03 11.24
CA VAL A 400 18.67 25.00 12.10
C VAL A 400 20.14 24.62 12.22
N ALA A 401 21.02 25.53 11.86
CA ALA A 401 22.47 25.34 12.00
C ALA A 401 22.91 25.77 13.40
N MET A 402 23.56 24.85 14.13
CA MET A 402 24.08 25.09 15.47
C MET A 402 25.59 24.86 15.50
N ARG A 403 26.33 25.82 16.05
CA ARG A 403 27.78 25.72 16.17
C ARG A 403 28.14 24.97 17.45
N VAL A 404 28.79 23.82 17.30
CA VAL A 404 29.14 22.96 18.43
C VAL A 404 30.52 23.35 18.96
N GLN A 405 30.55 23.88 20.18
CA GLN A 405 31.78 24.26 20.88
C GLN A 405 32.44 23.03 21.55
N ARG A 406 33.54 23.22 22.28
CA ARG A 406 34.24 22.12 22.99
C ARG A 406 33.46 21.54 24.18
N SER A 407 32.29 22.09 24.50
CA SER A 407 31.40 21.64 25.57
C SER A 407 30.02 21.27 25.03
N ALA A 408 29.25 20.50 25.79
CA ALA A 408 27.88 20.15 25.44
C ALA A 408 27.02 21.41 25.25
N VAL A 409 26.23 21.44 24.17
CA VAL A 409 25.32 22.55 23.83
C VAL A 409 23.88 22.09 24.01
N PRO A 410 23.10 22.70 24.91
CA PRO A 410 21.67 22.41 25.05
C PRO A 410 20.89 22.96 23.86
N VAL A 411 19.90 22.20 23.42
CA VAL A 411 18.96 22.53 22.36
C VAL A 411 17.55 22.38 22.91
N SER A 412 16.76 23.44 22.86
CA SER A 412 15.35 23.48 23.23
C SER A 412 14.54 23.96 22.03
N ILE A 413 13.59 23.15 21.60
CA ILE A 413 12.74 23.42 20.44
C ILE A 413 11.31 23.52 20.95
N VAL A 414 10.61 24.58 20.58
CA VAL A 414 9.22 24.83 20.99
C VAL A 414 8.39 25.18 19.77
N ALA A 415 7.27 24.47 19.60
CA ALA A 415 6.24 24.74 18.62
C ALA A 415 4.96 25.13 19.34
N VAL A 416 4.38 26.27 18.98
CA VAL A 416 3.05 26.70 19.43
C VAL A 416 2.17 26.83 18.21
N ASP A 417 1.02 26.20 18.22
CA ASP A 417 0.07 26.31 17.12
C ASP A 417 -0.87 27.52 17.27
N LYS A 418 -1.68 27.79 16.25
CA LYS A 418 -2.63 28.92 16.23
C LYS A 418 -3.76 28.80 17.26
N GLN A 419 -3.87 27.66 17.95
CA GLN A 419 -4.83 27.42 19.01
C GLN A 419 -4.21 27.60 20.41
N GLY A 420 -2.89 27.83 20.49
CA GLY A 420 -2.15 28.04 21.73
C GLY A 420 -1.61 26.76 22.36
N GLU A 421 -1.76 25.60 21.70
CA GLU A 421 -1.21 24.33 22.18
C GLU A 421 0.29 24.28 21.94
N ARG A 422 1.02 23.80 22.95
CA ARG A 422 2.49 23.86 23.00
C ARG A 422 3.11 22.47 22.99
N ALA A 423 4.07 22.27 22.10
CA ALA A 423 4.98 21.14 22.11
C ALA A 423 6.41 21.60 22.32
N ALA A 424 7.17 20.86 23.13
CA ALA A 424 8.56 21.18 23.43
C ALA A 424 9.43 19.92 23.39
N LEU A 425 10.66 20.06 22.89
CA LEU A 425 11.65 19.00 22.82
C LEU A 425 13.02 19.55 23.21
N GLU A 426 13.67 18.90 24.18
CA GLU A 426 14.98 19.29 24.67
C GLU A 426 16.00 18.16 24.50
N PHE A 427 17.21 18.49 24.06
CA PHE A 427 18.32 17.55 23.93
C PHE A 427 19.69 18.24 24.00
N LEU A 428 20.77 17.46 24.09
CA LEU A 428 22.14 17.96 24.25
C LEU A 428 23.04 17.53 23.08
N LEU A 429 23.70 18.48 22.42
CA LEU A 429 24.75 18.25 21.42
C LEU A 429 26.12 18.12 22.13
N THR A 430 26.75 16.95 22.09
CA THR A 430 28.04 16.69 22.74
C THR A 430 29.17 16.47 21.72
N PRO A 431 30.33 17.14 21.85
CA PRO A 431 31.47 16.92 20.97
C PRO A 431 32.08 15.51 21.12
N GLU A 432 32.51 14.92 20.00
CA GLU A 432 33.11 13.58 19.92
C GLU A 432 34.66 13.66 19.89
N ASP A 433 35.34 13.04 20.87
CA ASP A 433 36.80 12.97 20.93
C ASP A 433 37.34 11.90 19.96
N GLN A 434 38.26 12.27 19.06
CA GLN A 434 38.84 11.35 18.07
C GLN A 434 39.92 10.43 18.67
N PRO A 435 39.96 9.13 18.32
CA PRO A 435 41.17 8.33 18.35
C PRO A 435 42.01 8.59 17.09
N ASN A 436 43.32 8.76 17.26
CA ASN A 436 44.28 9.06 16.19
C ASN A 436 44.32 7.97 15.10
N GLY A 437 44.54 8.42 13.86
CA GLY A 437 44.31 7.72 12.60
C GLY A 437 44.96 6.36 12.37
N VAL A 438 44.36 5.58 11.45
CA VAL A 438 45.04 4.56 10.63
C VAL A 438 44.39 4.48 9.23
N SER A 439 45.27 4.27 8.27
CA SER A 439 45.20 4.16 6.80
C SER A 439 44.16 3.22 6.17
N THR A 440 43.79 3.56 4.93
CA THR A 440 43.17 2.71 3.90
C THR A 440 43.97 1.42 3.64
N PRO A 441 43.34 0.22 3.58
CA PRO A 441 43.94 -0.96 2.98
C PRO A 441 43.37 -1.29 1.59
N PRO A 442 44.13 -1.98 0.74
CA PRO A 442 43.74 -2.31 -0.62
C PRO A 442 42.79 -3.51 -0.68
N ALA A 443 42.12 -3.65 -1.83
CA ALA A 443 41.23 -4.75 -2.15
C ALA A 443 41.92 -6.11 -1.94
N SER A 444 41.42 -6.89 -0.98
CA SER A 444 41.63 -8.34 -0.93
C SER A 444 40.30 -9.02 -0.62
N THR A 445 40.00 -10.04 -1.43
CA THR A 445 38.96 -11.03 -1.19
C THR A 445 39.43 -11.94 -0.05
N ALA A 446 39.15 -11.56 1.18
CA ALA A 446 39.29 -12.42 2.35
C ALA A 446 38.06 -12.21 3.25
N GLY A 447 37.48 -13.33 3.72
CA GLY A 447 36.28 -13.34 4.53
C GLY A 447 36.39 -12.42 5.76
N VAL A 448 35.28 -11.74 6.05
CA VAL A 448 35.15 -10.75 7.12
C VAL A 448 35.62 -11.37 8.46
N GLN A 449 36.76 -10.90 8.98
CA GLN A 449 37.21 -11.16 10.34
C GLN A 449 36.69 -10.05 11.26
N GLY A 450 35.47 -10.20 11.74
CA GLY A 450 34.87 -9.35 12.77
C GLY A 450 33.92 -10.18 13.63
N LYS A 451 33.66 -9.77 14.88
CA LYS A 451 32.61 -10.41 15.69
C LYS A 451 31.26 -9.75 15.40
N PRO A 452 30.17 -10.52 15.25
CA PRO A 452 28.83 -9.95 15.12
C PRO A 452 28.46 -9.15 16.38
N LEU A 453 27.63 -8.11 16.21
CA LEU A 453 27.00 -7.40 17.32
C LEU A 453 26.10 -8.36 18.12
N LEU A 454 26.24 -8.39 19.46
CA LEU A 454 25.52 -9.28 20.39
C LEU A 454 25.68 -10.79 20.08
N PRO A 455 26.89 -11.38 20.28
CA PRO A 455 27.16 -12.78 19.95
C PRO A 455 26.33 -13.80 20.75
N ASP A 456 25.69 -13.37 21.84
CA ASP A 456 24.89 -14.24 22.72
C ASP A 456 23.50 -14.57 22.15
N ILE A 457 23.08 -13.91 21.05
CA ILE A 457 21.86 -14.22 20.32
C ILE A 457 22.21 -15.06 19.09
N PRO A 458 21.61 -16.26 18.89
CA PRO A 458 21.92 -17.14 17.77
C PRO A 458 21.23 -16.65 16.49
N PHE A 459 21.78 -15.60 15.87
CA PHE A 459 21.22 -15.02 14.63
C PHE A 459 21.29 -15.95 13.42
N GLY A 460 22.13 -17.00 13.43
CA GLY A 460 22.23 -17.94 12.33
C GLY A 460 23.14 -17.48 11.18
N ASN A 461 23.17 -18.25 10.09
CA ASN A 461 23.98 -17.90 8.91
C ASN A 461 23.13 -17.13 7.90
N TYR A 462 23.73 -16.16 7.23
CA TYR A 462 23.01 -15.33 6.25
C TYR A 462 23.37 -15.70 4.82
N HIS A 463 22.36 -15.91 4.00
CA HIS A 463 22.44 -16.22 2.57
C HIS A 463 21.64 -15.18 1.79
N ALA A 464 22.11 -14.81 0.59
CA ALA A 464 21.32 -13.99 -0.31
C ALA A 464 21.35 -14.51 -1.75
N LEU A 465 20.19 -14.48 -2.40
CA LEU A 465 20.03 -14.67 -3.84
C LEU A 465 19.66 -13.32 -4.44
N LEU A 466 20.49 -12.81 -5.34
CA LEU A 466 20.28 -11.51 -5.97
C LEU A 466 20.09 -11.68 -7.46
N ILE A 467 18.93 -11.28 -7.96
CA ILE A 467 18.50 -11.45 -9.34
C ILE A 467 18.36 -10.07 -9.97
N GLY A 468 19.13 -9.81 -11.01
CA GLY A 468 19.08 -8.56 -11.78
C GLY A 468 18.85 -8.85 -13.26
N ASN A 469 17.62 -8.63 -13.72
CA ASN A 469 17.23 -8.92 -15.10
C ASN A 469 17.09 -7.62 -15.90
N LYS A 470 17.97 -7.45 -16.88
CA LYS A 470 18.13 -6.25 -17.71
C LYS A 470 17.84 -6.53 -19.18
N ASP A 471 18.45 -7.57 -19.74
CA ASP A 471 18.39 -7.91 -21.16
C ASP A 471 17.34 -9.00 -21.39
N TYR A 472 16.14 -8.60 -21.84
CA TYR A 472 15.01 -9.49 -22.10
C TYR A 472 14.89 -9.82 -23.58
N LYS A 473 14.40 -11.03 -23.90
CA LYS A 473 14.15 -11.45 -25.29
C LYS A 473 12.92 -10.77 -25.90
N PHE A 474 11.86 -10.60 -25.11
CA PHE A 474 10.56 -10.14 -25.58
C PHE A 474 10.08 -8.85 -24.89
N TRP A 475 10.75 -8.43 -23.82
CA TRP A 475 10.40 -7.23 -23.05
C TRP A 475 11.41 -6.10 -23.30
N PRO A 476 11.03 -4.83 -23.05
CA PRO A 476 11.97 -3.72 -23.10
C PRO A 476 13.15 -3.92 -22.16
N ARG A 477 14.34 -3.48 -22.60
CA ARG A 477 15.54 -3.48 -21.78
C ARG A 477 15.38 -2.53 -20.57
N LEU A 478 15.92 -2.93 -19.42
CA LEU A 478 16.02 -2.09 -18.22
C LEU A 478 17.48 -1.63 -18.00
N ASP A 479 17.69 -0.50 -17.34
CA ASP A 479 19.05 0.07 -17.26
C ASP A 479 19.83 -0.35 -16.01
N THR A 480 19.16 -0.36 -14.86
CA THR A 480 19.75 -0.46 -13.51
C THR A 480 19.79 -1.86 -12.84
N PRO A 481 18.94 -2.87 -13.18
CA PRO A 481 18.80 -4.09 -12.38
C PRO A 481 20.08 -4.88 -12.12
N GLU A 482 20.98 -4.99 -13.10
CA GLU A 482 22.25 -5.71 -12.91
C GLU A 482 23.15 -5.01 -11.89
N ASN A 483 23.23 -3.69 -11.97
CA ASN A 483 24.09 -2.92 -11.07
C ASN A 483 23.51 -2.91 -9.64
N ASP A 484 22.18 -2.83 -9.52
CA ASP A 484 21.48 -2.93 -8.25
C ASP A 484 21.74 -4.27 -7.57
N ALA A 485 21.60 -5.38 -8.31
CA ALA A 485 21.89 -6.72 -7.80
C ALA A 485 23.36 -6.87 -7.40
N ARG A 486 24.32 -6.42 -8.23
CA ARG A 486 25.75 -6.53 -7.91
C ARG A 486 26.13 -5.69 -6.68
N LYS A 487 25.66 -4.45 -6.59
CA LYS A 487 26.03 -3.55 -5.50
C LYS A 487 25.42 -4.00 -4.17
N THR A 488 24.16 -4.44 -4.20
CA THR A 488 23.51 -5.01 -3.02
C THR A 488 24.22 -6.27 -2.55
N ALA A 489 24.67 -7.14 -3.47
CA ALA A 489 25.42 -8.35 -3.12
C ALA A 489 26.75 -8.02 -2.42
N GLU A 490 27.51 -7.08 -3.00
CA GLU A 490 28.78 -6.60 -2.42
C GLU A 490 28.57 -6.06 -1.01
N LEU A 491 27.56 -5.22 -0.79
CA LEU A 491 27.25 -4.63 0.50
C LEU A 491 26.85 -5.67 1.55
N LEU A 492 25.93 -6.58 1.20
CA LEU A 492 25.48 -7.65 2.10
C LEU A 492 26.61 -8.59 2.48
N SER A 493 27.48 -8.94 1.53
CA SER A 493 28.63 -9.79 1.80
C SER A 493 29.66 -9.10 2.71
N ARG A 494 30.03 -7.85 2.40
CA ARG A 494 31.08 -7.14 3.14
C ARG A 494 30.67 -6.65 4.52
N LYS A 495 29.47 -6.07 4.65
CA LYS A 495 29.04 -5.45 5.91
C LYS A 495 28.30 -6.42 6.83
N TYR A 496 27.57 -7.36 6.26
CA TYR A 496 26.67 -8.26 6.98
C TYR A 496 27.05 -9.74 6.88
N GLY A 497 28.15 -10.08 6.19
CA GLY A 497 28.68 -11.45 6.10
C GLY A 497 27.79 -12.44 5.34
N PHE A 498 26.93 -11.97 4.45
CA PHE A 498 26.06 -12.84 3.66
C PHE A 498 26.85 -13.69 2.66
N LYS A 499 26.47 -14.96 2.51
CA LYS A 499 26.83 -15.80 1.37
C LYS A 499 25.93 -15.45 0.19
N THR A 500 26.45 -14.66 -0.75
CA THR A 500 25.67 -14.10 -1.86
C THR A 500 25.82 -14.91 -3.15
N LYS A 501 24.71 -15.26 -3.80
CA LYS A 501 24.64 -15.81 -5.16
C LYS A 501 23.96 -14.78 -6.06
N VAL A 502 24.63 -14.35 -7.13
CA VAL A 502 24.09 -13.34 -8.07
C VAL A 502 23.71 -14.04 -9.37
N LEU A 503 22.48 -13.81 -9.84
CA LEU A 503 21.98 -14.24 -11.14
C LEU A 503 21.65 -13.00 -11.98
N LEU A 504 22.22 -12.92 -13.17
CA LEU A 504 21.99 -11.79 -14.07
C LEU A 504 21.36 -12.29 -15.35
N ASN A 505 20.36 -11.57 -15.83
CA ASN A 505 19.59 -11.91 -17.03
C ASN A 505 19.08 -13.37 -17.02
N ALA A 506 18.61 -13.79 -15.85
CA ALA A 506 18.24 -15.17 -15.55
C ALA A 506 16.93 -15.57 -16.25
N SER A 507 16.94 -16.76 -16.85
CA SER A 507 15.74 -17.41 -17.37
C SER A 507 14.85 -17.93 -16.24
N ARG A 508 13.63 -18.33 -16.59
CA ARG A 508 12.72 -19.00 -15.64
C ARG A 508 13.38 -20.21 -14.97
N TYR A 509 14.08 -21.02 -15.77
CA TYR A 509 14.78 -22.20 -15.27
C TYR A 509 15.86 -21.84 -14.26
N ASP A 510 16.68 -20.82 -14.56
CA ASP A 510 17.78 -20.42 -13.68
C ASP A 510 17.28 -19.95 -12.31
N ILE A 511 16.21 -19.15 -12.30
CA ILE A 511 15.59 -18.64 -11.07
C ILE A 511 14.99 -19.80 -10.26
N LEU A 512 14.16 -20.65 -10.87
CA LEU A 512 13.52 -21.78 -10.18
C LEU A 512 14.55 -22.80 -9.70
N LYS A 513 15.60 -23.06 -10.48
CA LYS A 513 16.69 -23.93 -10.08
C LYS A 513 17.41 -23.38 -8.86
N ALA A 514 17.75 -22.09 -8.86
CA ALA A 514 18.44 -21.49 -7.72
C ALA A 514 17.61 -21.50 -6.44
N LEU A 515 16.29 -21.26 -6.54
CA LEU A 515 15.39 -21.38 -5.39
C LEU A 515 15.29 -22.82 -4.89
N ASN A 516 15.26 -23.80 -5.78
CA ASN A 516 15.23 -25.22 -5.42
C ASN A 516 16.57 -25.70 -4.82
N ASP A 517 17.70 -25.21 -5.32
CA ASP A 517 19.03 -25.45 -4.73
C ASP A 517 19.04 -24.95 -3.28
N LEU A 518 18.58 -23.71 -3.02
CA LEU A 518 18.47 -23.15 -1.67
C LEU A 518 17.56 -23.96 -0.77
N ARG A 519 16.44 -24.49 -1.27
CA ARG A 519 15.56 -25.38 -0.50
C ARG A 519 16.30 -26.63 0.01
N LYS A 520 17.23 -27.17 -0.78
CA LYS A 520 18.01 -28.36 -0.43
C LYS A 520 19.19 -28.06 0.49
N GLU A 521 19.77 -26.86 0.35
CA GLU A 521 20.98 -26.46 1.07
C GLU A 521 20.73 -25.83 2.44
N LEU A 522 19.64 -25.07 2.59
CA LEU A 522 19.37 -24.27 3.79
C LEU A 522 18.67 -25.08 4.89
N THR A 523 18.91 -24.65 6.13
CA THR A 523 18.39 -25.23 7.37
C THR A 523 17.68 -24.19 8.23
N GLU A 524 17.01 -24.61 9.30
CA GLU A 524 16.38 -23.73 10.31
C GLU A 524 17.38 -22.85 11.10
N LYS A 525 18.69 -22.95 10.80
CA LYS A 525 19.73 -22.06 11.34
C LYS A 525 20.16 -20.97 10.35
N ASP A 526 19.58 -20.94 9.16
CA ASP A 526 19.97 -20.04 8.09
C ASP A 526 18.87 -18.99 7.83
N ASN A 527 19.28 -17.82 7.34
CA ASN A 527 18.41 -16.73 6.92
C ASN A 527 18.66 -16.46 5.44
N LEU A 528 17.60 -16.17 4.70
CA LEU A 528 17.64 -15.98 3.26
C LEU A 528 17.07 -14.62 2.86
N LEU A 529 17.87 -13.80 2.18
CA LEU A 529 17.38 -12.60 1.48
C LEU A 529 17.29 -12.90 -0.02
N ILE A 530 16.14 -12.63 -0.64
CA ILE A 530 15.97 -12.72 -2.09
C ILE A 530 15.75 -11.31 -2.62
N TYR A 531 16.73 -10.78 -3.35
CA TYR A 531 16.61 -9.51 -4.06
C TYR A 531 16.22 -9.80 -5.51
N TYR A 532 15.14 -9.20 -6.00
CA TYR A 532 14.73 -9.32 -7.39
C TYR A 532 14.50 -7.92 -7.97
N ALA A 533 15.27 -7.58 -9.02
CA ALA A 533 15.10 -6.38 -9.82
C ALA A 533 14.82 -6.77 -11.28
N GLY A 534 13.72 -6.29 -11.82
CA GLY A 534 13.27 -6.64 -13.17
C GLY A 534 11.82 -6.30 -13.45
N HIS A 535 11.32 -6.76 -14.60
CA HIS A 535 9.92 -6.62 -14.97
C HIS A 535 9.02 -7.47 -14.07
N GLY A 536 7.91 -6.87 -13.65
CA GLY A 536 6.79 -7.58 -13.05
C GLY A 536 5.55 -7.44 -13.92
N HIS A 537 4.54 -8.26 -13.66
CA HIS A 537 3.21 -8.11 -14.27
C HIS A 537 2.11 -8.44 -13.26
N LEU A 538 0.99 -7.74 -13.29
CA LEU A 538 -0.20 -8.03 -12.50
C LEU A 538 -1.36 -8.39 -13.42
N ASP A 539 -1.89 -9.58 -13.27
CA ASP A 539 -3.18 -9.93 -13.88
C ASP A 539 -4.30 -9.33 -13.04
N GLU A 540 -4.87 -8.22 -13.50
CA GLU A 540 -5.93 -7.49 -12.79
C GLU A 540 -7.23 -8.29 -12.62
N LYS A 541 -7.48 -9.28 -13.49
CA LYS A 541 -8.74 -10.06 -13.43
C LYS A 541 -8.74 -11.02 -12.24
N ILE A 542 -7.58 -11.57 -11.91
CA ILE A 542 -7.41 -12.54 -10.82
C ILE A 542 -6.54 -12.02 -9.68
N GLY A 543 -6.08 -10.76 -9.75
CA GLY A 543 -5.24 -10.11 -8.75
C GLY A 543 -3.89 -10.80 -8.52
N ARG A 544 -3.30 -11.43 -9.55
CA ARG A 544 -2.09 -12.26 -9.41
C ARG A 544 -0.86 -11.57 -9.98
N GLY A 545 0.15 -11.36 -9.14
CA GLY A 545 1.45 -10.82 -9.56
C GLY A 545 2.39 -11.90 -10.13
N TYR A 546 3.28 -11.49 -11.03
CA TYR A 546 4.28 -12.33 -11.68
C TYR A 546 5.63 -11.63 -11.73
N TRP A 547 6.70 -12.39 -11.47
CA TRP A 547 8.05 -12.02 -11.90
C TRP A 547 8.24 -12.45 -13.34
N VAL A 548 8.82 -11.57 -14.16
CA VAL A 548 9.08 -11.83 -15.58
C VAL A 548 10.57 -12.16 -15.75
N PRO A 549 10.94 -13.41 -16.06
CA PRO A 549 12.32 -13.76 -16.39
C PRO A 549 12.71 -13.29 -17.80
N THR A 550 13.99 -13.40 -18.17
CA THR A 550 14.47 -12.87 -19.48
C THR A 550 13.93 -13.62 -20.70
N ASP A 551 13.44 -14.84 -20.52
CA ASP A 551 12.73 -15.67 -21.50
C ASP A 551 11.19 -15.57 -21.40
N GLY A 552 10.67 -14.64 -20.58
CA GLY A 552 9.25 -14.34 -20.49
C GLY A 552 8.71 -13.68 -21.76
N GLU A 553 7.61 -14.20 -22.31
CA GLU A 553 6.92 -13.67 -23.49
C GLU A 553 5.95 -12.53 -23.09
N LEU A 554 5.46 -11.71 -24.03
CA LEU A 554 4.53 -10.60 -23.72
C LEU A 554 3.07 -11.08 -23.54
N ASP A 555 2.62 -12.00 -24.41
CA ASP A 555 1.22 -12.45 -24.47
C ASP A 555 0.99 -13.83 -23.83
N SER A 556 1.98 -14.33 -23.09
CA SER A 556 2.01 -15.68 -22.57
C SER A 556 2.71 -15.73 -21.22
N ASN A 557 1.99 -16.24 -20.21
CA ASN A 557 2.53 -16.42 -18.87
C ASN A 557 3.28 -17.76 -18.70
N ALA A 558 3.50 -18.50 -19.79
CA ALA A 558 4.10 -19.83 -19.77
C ALA A 558 5.50 -19.82 -19.15
N ASN A 559 6.28 -18.75 -19.37
CA ASN A 559 7.62 -18.56 -18.80
C ASN A 559 7.67 -17.54 -17.66
N TRP A 560 6.52 -17.02 -17.20
CA TRP A 560 6.48 -16.13 -16.04
C TRP A 560 6.43 -16.91 -14.74
N ILE A 561 6.92 -16.34 -13.65
CA ILE A 561 6.90 -16.99 -12.34
C ILE A 561 5.85 -16.27 -11.49
N SER A 562 4.72 -16.94 -11.22
CA SER A 562 3.69 -16.34 -10.36
C SER A 562 4.19 -16.17 -8.92
N THR A 563 3.78 -15.07 -8.28
CA THR A 563 4.00 -14.81 -6.85
C THR A 563 3.48 -15.93 -5.94
N LEU A 564 2.43 -16.64 -6.37
CA LEU A 564 1.93 -17.84 -5.68
C LEU A 564 2.95 -19.00 -5.75
N ALA A 565 3.52 -19.26 -6.92
CA ALA A 565 4.58 -20.27 -7.07
C ALA A 565 5.82 -19.93 -6.23
N ILE A 566 6.20 -18.65 -6.17
CA ILE A 566 7.27 -18.18 -5.27
C ILE A 566 6.90 -18.49 -3.83
N THR A 567 5.71 -18.08 -3.39
CA THR A 567 5.19 -18.34 -2.04
C THR A 567 5.24 -19.82 -1.68
N ASP A 568 4.80 -20.69 -2.59
CA ASP A 568 4.83 -22.14 -2.38
C ASP A 568 6.25 -22.67 -2.21
N ILE A 569 7.18 -22.23 -3.07
CA ILE A 569 8.60 -22.58 -2.93
C ILE A 569 9.13 -22.13 -1.57
N LEU A 570 8.94 -20.87 -1.20
CA LEU A 570 9.43 -20.31 0.06
C LEU A 570 8.83 -21.00 1.29
N SER A 571 7.57 -21.44 1.21
CA SER A 571 6.93 -22.18 2.30
C SER A 571 7.65 -23.50 2.62
N THR A 572 8.35 -24.07 1.63
CA THR A 572 9.12 -25.31 1.74
C THR A 572 10.60 -25.11 2.04
N ILE A 573 11.11 -23.87 2.03
CA ILE A 573 12.50 -23.58 2.40
C ILE A 573 12.64 -23.59 3.93
N PRO A 574 13.56 -24.37 4.52
CA PRO A 574 13.74 -24.46 5.97
C PRO A 574 14.34 -23.21 6.63
N ALA A 575 14.90 -22.25 5.87
CA ALA A 575 15.54 -21.05 6.43
C ALA A 575 14.67 -20.33 7.48
N LYS A 576 15.18 -20.02 8.67
CA LYS A 576 14.38 -19.42 9.76
C LYS A 576 13.78 -18.07 9.39
N HIS A 577 14.55 -17.20 8.76
CA HIS A 577 14.07 -15.91 8.26
C HIS A 577 14.21 -15.83 6.75
N ILE A 578 13.16 -15.37 6.06
CA ILE A 578 13.17 -15.10 4.63
C ILE A 578 12.64 -13.68 4.40
N LEU A 579 13.43 -12.86 3.71
CA LEU A 579 13.04 -11.54 3.26
C LEU A 579 13.13 -11.48 1.73
N ILE A 580 12.01 -11.24 1.06
CA ILE A 580 12.02 -10.84 -0.34
C ILE A 580 12.14 -9.32 -0.40
N VAL A 581 13.07 -8.82 -1.20
CA VAL A 581 13.16 -7.42 -1.60
C VAL A 581 12.89 -7.34 -3.10
N ALA A 582 11.68 -6.91 -3.47
CA ALA A 582 11.22 -6.86 -4.86
C ALA A 582 11.24 -5.42 -5.38
N ASP A 583 12.21 -5.13 -6.24
CA ASP A 583 12.31 -3.88 -6.99
C ASP A 583 11.69 -4.05 -8.38
N THR A 584 10.36 -4.05 -8.41
CA THR A 584 9.58 -4.37 -9.61
C THR A 584 8.32 -3.52 -9.67
N CYS A 585 7.84 -3.24 -10.87
CA CYS A 585 6.59 -2.54 -11.12
C CYS A 585 5.33 -3.26 -10.59
N TYR A 586 5.39 -4.57 -10.28
CA TYR A 586 4.27 -5.34 -9.75
C TYR A 586 4.72 -6.41 -8.77
N SER A 587 4.43 -6.18 -7.49
CA SER A 587 5.06 -6.95 -6.40
C SER A 587 4.08 -7.72 -5.51
N GLY A 588 2.77 -7.59 -5.73
CA GLY A 588 1.75 -8.50 -5.20
C GLY A 588 1.90 -8.85 -3.71
N ALA A 589 2.02 -7.85 -2.84
CA ALA A 589 2.05 -8.06 -1.39
C ALA A 589 0.65 -7.81 -0.79
N LEU A 590 -0.12 -8.88 -0.59
CA LEU A 590 -1.37 -8.85 0.17
C LEU A 590 -1.20 -9.60 1.50
N THR A 591 -1.02 -8.89 2.60
CA THR A 591 -1.81 -8.97 3.85
C THR A 591 -1.21 -8.07 4.93
N ARG A 592 -2.05 -7.26 5.58
CA ARG A 592 -1.68 -6.49 6.78
C ARG A 592 -1.80 -7.40 8.00
N SER A 593 -0.80 -8.23 8.28
CA SER A 593 -0.61 -8.76 9.63
C SER A 593 0.19 -7.74 10.44
N SER A 594 -0.16 -7.59 11.72
CA SER A 594 0.53 -6.70 12.63
C SER A 594 1.95 -7.21 12.86
N LEU A 595 2.93 -6.50 12.31
CA LEU A 595 4.33 -6.70 12.65
C LEU A 595 4.58 -6.19 14.07
N ALA A 596 5.32 -6.96 14.84
CA ALA A 596 5.69 -6.62 16.20
C ALA A 596 6.57 -5.35 16.18
N ARG A 597 6.14 -4.29 16.88
CA ARG A 597 6.85 -3.00 16.92
C ARG A 597 7.65 -2.88 18.20
N LEU A 598 8.92 -2.53 18.07
CA LEU A 598 9.73 -2.09 19.19
C LEU A 598 9.31 -0.67 19.59
N GLU A 599 8.84 -0.49 20.83
CA GLU A 599 8.61 0.84 21.39
C GLU A 599 9.95 1.52 21.70
N ALA A 600 10.04 2.83 21.41
CA ALA A 600 11.22 3.61 21.77
C ALA A 600 11.33 3.70 23.31
N GLY A 601 12.51 3.44 23.87
CA GLY A 601 12.77 3.57 25.31
C GLY A 601 12.87 2.26 26.11
N LEU A 602 12.94 1.10 25.45
CA LEU A 602 13.22 -0.17 26.12
C LEU A 602 14.62 -0.17 26.77
N SER A 603 14.73 -0.78 27.95
CA SER A 603 16.02 -1.07 28.58
C SER A 603 16.88 -1.99 27.71
N ASP A 604 18.20 -1.97 27.87
CA ASP A 604 19.12 -2.84 27.12
C ASP A 604 18.75 -4.33 27.28
N GLU A 605 18.27 -4.72 28.46
CA GLU A 605 17.78 -6.08 28.75
C GLU A 605 16.46 -6.40 28.02
N ALA A 606 15.50 -5.46 28.02
CA ALA A 606 14.24 -5.65 27.30
C ALA A 606 14.47 -5.68 25.78
N ARG A 607 15.39 -4.85 25.26
CA ARG A 607 15.82 -4.87 23.85
C ARG A 607 16.50 -6.19 23.49
N PHE A 608 17.38 -6.71 24.37
CA PHE A 608 18.03 -8.00 24.16
C PHE A 608 17.01 -9.14 24.11
N ASN A 609 16.10 -9.20 25.08
CA ASN A 609 15.05 -10.22 25.13
C ASN A 609 14.11 -10.14 23.92
N TRP A 610 13.80 -8.93 23.46
CA TRP A 610 13.02 -8.73 22.26
C TRP A 610 13.71 -9.23 20.99
N LEU A 611 14.99 -8.85 20.79
CA LEU A 611 15.78 -9.31 19.66
C LEU A 611 15.94 -10.83 19.66
N LYS A 612 16.04 -11.44 20.84
CA LYS A 612 16.05 -12.90 21.00
C LYS A 612 14.74 -13.53 20.52
N ILE A 613 13.58 -12.98 20.91
CA ILE A 613 12.27 -13.46 20.45
C ILE A 613 12.16 -13.37 18.92
N LEU A 614 12.53 -12.22 18.35
CA LEU A 614 12.50 -12.03 16.89
C LEU A 614 13.45 -12.99 16.16
N ALA A 615 14.63 -13.24 16.71
CA ALA A 615 15.63 -14.18 16.17
C ALA A 615 15.22 -15.65 16.30
N GLU A 616 14.40 -15.99 17.29
CA GLU A 616 13.94 -17.37 17.52
C GLU A 616 12.75 -17.75 16.64
N LYS A 617 11.83 -16.80 16.40
CA LYS A 617 10.59 -17.02 15.64
C LYS A 617 10.79 -16.94 14.13
N ARG A 618 10.02 -17.75 13.38
CA ARG A 618 10.12 -17.82 11.92
C ARG A 618 9.59 -16.52 11.30
N SER A 619 10.29 -16.01 10.30
CA SER A 619 9.90 -14.79 9.59
C SER A 619 9.88 -15.03 8.09
N ARG A 620 8.77 -14.67 7.43
CA ARG A 620 8.66 -14.62 5.96
C ARG A 620 8.01 -13.30 5.56
N THR A 621 8.81 -12.36 5.10
CA THR A 621 8.37 -11.00 4.81
C THR A 621 8.78 -10.59 3.41
N VAL A 622 8.05 -9.64 2.85
CA VAL A 622 8.33 -9.03 1.58
C VAL A 622 8.37 -7.51 1.76
N LEU A 623 9.43 -6.91 1.23
CA LEU A 623 9.59 -5.48 1.03
C LEU A 623 9.54 -5.22 -0.46
N THR A 624 8.65 -4.34 -0.91
CA THR A 624 8.48 -4.03 -2.33
C THR A 624 8.62 -2.55 -2.59
N SER A 625 8.97 -2.19 -3.82
CA SER A 625 9.07 -0.80 -4.24
C SER A 625 7.72 -0.07 -4.37
N GLY A 626 6.58 -0.77 -4.38
CA GLY A 626 5.23 -0.19 -4.37
C GLY A 626 4.32 -0.59 -5.54
N ASP A 627 3.18 0.11 -5.69
CA ASP A 627 2.12 -0.16 -6.68
C ASP A 627 2.28 0.57 -8.05
N LEU A 628 1.73 -0.07 -9.09
CA LEU A 628 1.24 0.35 -10.42
C LEU A 628 2.04 1.30 -11.34
N LYS A 629 3.20 1.84 -10.94
CA LYS A 629 4.03 2.69 -11.82
C LYS A 629 5.38 2.04 -12.11
N PRO A 630 5.90 2.15 -13.36
CA PRO A 630 7.14 1.50 -13.76
C PRO A 630 8.31 1.91 -12.87
N VAL A 631 9.26 0.99 -12.66
CA VAL A 631 10.52 1.27 -11.96
C VAL A 631 11.15 2.49 -12.64
N LEU A 632 11.31 3.58 -11.88
CA LEU A 632 11.92 4.79 -12.41
C LEU A 632 13.41 4.57 -12.58
N ASP A 633 13.78 4.14 -13.78
CA ASP A 633 15.16 4.17 -14.28
C ASP A 633 15.61 5.62 -14.62
N GLY A 634 14.71 6.59 -14.58
CA GLY A 634 14.88 7.96 -15.09
C GLY A 634 15.50 9.00 -14.14
N GLY A 635 16.40 8.61 -13.24
CA GLY A 635 17.03 9.53 -12.27
C GLY A 635 18.47 9.96 -12.59
N GLY A 636 19.05 9.52 -13.72
CA GLY A 636 20.43 9.84 -14.10
C GLY A 636 21.53 9.22 -13.20
N GLY A 637 21.19 8.17 -12.44
CA GLY A 637 22.11 7.46 -11.54
C GLY A 637 22.39 6.02 -11.96
N GLN A 638 23.34 5.36 -11.31
CA GLN A 638 23.66 3.95 -11.59
C GLN A 638 22.67 2.95 -10.99
N HIS A 639 21.66 3.41 -10.23
CA HIS A 639 20.75 2.57 -9.44
C HIS A 639 19.30 3.07 -9.54
N SER A 640 18.33 2.17 -9.40
CA SER A 640 16.92 2.56 -9.24
C SER A 640 16.72 3.40 -7.96
N ILE A 641 15.63 4.18 -7.89
CA ILE A 641 15.32 5.00 -6.69
C ILE A 641 15.21 4.12 -5.43
N PHE A 642 14.53 2.99 -5.57
CA PHE A 642 14.32 2.05 -4.48
C PHE A 642 15.61 1.33 -4.08
N ALA A 643 16.38 0.82 -5.05
CA ALA A 643 17.66 0.17 -4.81
C ALA A 643 18.66 1.13 -4.16
N LYS A 644 18.72 2.39 -4.62
CA LYS A 644 19.57 3.42 -4.01
C LYS A 644 19.19 3.70 -2.55
N ALA A 645 17.89 3.79 -2.25
CA ALA A 645 17.43 3.97 -0.87
C ALA A 645 17.81 2.79 0.02
N LEU A 646 17.60 1.56 -0.46
CA LEU A 646 17.98 0.32 0.22
C LEU A 646 19.49 0.27 0.50
N ILE A 647 20.31 0.47 -0.53
CA ILE A 647 21.78 0.45 -0.43
C ILE A 647 22.25 1.49 0.59
N ASN A 648 21.73 2.72 0.55
CA ASN A 648 22.14 3.76 1.47
C ASN A 648 21.78 3.44 2.92
N VAL A 649 20.56 2.97 3.20
CA VAL A 649 20.15 2.58 4.56
C VAL A 649 21.03 1.45 5.09
N LEU A 650 21.25 0.40 4.30
CA LEU A 650 22.11 -0.71 4.70
C LEU A 650 23.57 -0.29 4.86
N GLN A 651 24.07 0.65 4.05
CA GLN A 651 25.44 1.13 4.12
C GLN A 651 25.69 2.04 5.32
N GLU A 652 24.72 2.86 5.72
CA GLU A 652 24.82 3.80 6.85
C GLU A 652 24.50 3.13 8.21
N ASN A 653 23.91 1.94 8.21
CA ASN A 653 23.47 1.26 9.42
C ASN A 653 24.62 0.65 10.23
N GLU A 654 24.76 1.03 11.51
CA GLU A 654 25.83 0.57 12.43
C GLU A 654 25.31 -0.31 13.58
N ASP A 655 24.02 -0.57 13.65
CA ASP A 655 23.38 -1.37 14.71
C ASP A 655 22.54 -2.50 14.09
N ILE A 656 22.00 -3.39 14.92
CA ILE A 656 21.05 -4.41 14.46
C ILE A 656 19.81 -3.69 13.91
N LEU A 657 19.47 -3.98 12.65
CA LEU A 657 18.39 -3.34 11.93
C LEU A 657 17.29 -4.36 11.63
N GLU A 658 16.08 -4.12 12.14
CA GLU A 658 14.93 -4.97 11.84
C GLU A 658 14.33 -4.64 10.46
N GLY A 659 13.68 -5.62 9.82
CA GLY A 659 13.04 -5.46 8.52
C GLY A 659 11.98 -4.36 8.51
N GLN A 660 11.18 -4.22 9.57
CA GLN A 660 10.22 -3.14 9.71
C GLN A 660 10.88 -1.76 9.79
N ARG A 661 12.02 -1.65 10.48
CA ARG A 661 12.77 -0.39 10.60
C ARG A 661 13.51 -0.05 9.30
N LEU A 662 14.02 -1.06 8.59
CA LEU A 662 14.54 -0.92 7.23
C LEU A 662 13.46 -0.35 6.31
N TYR A 663 12.26 -0.92 6.33
CA TYR A 663 11.10 -0.45 5.56
C TYR A 663 10.78 1.03 5.83
N GLN A 664 10.68 1.44 7.09
CA GLN A 664 10.39 2.83 7.45
C GLN A 664 11.41 3.82 6.87
N GLN A 665 12.70 3.49 7.00
CA GLN A 665 13.79 4.34 6.49
C GLN A 665 13.81 4.40 4.96
N ILE A 666 13.58 3.27 4.28
CA ILE A 666 13.48 3.22 2.82
C ILE A 666 12.27 4.02 2.34
N SER A 667 11.11 3.85 2.97
CA SER A 667 9.87 4.51 2.56
C SER A 667 9.99 6.03 2.60
N ALA A 668 10.60 6.57 3.66
CA ALA A 668 10.87 8.00 3.77
C ALA A 668 11.80 8.51 2.64
N ARG A 669 12.86 7.76 2.32
CA ARG A 669 13.83 8.13 1.27
C ARG A 669 13.23 8.01 -0.13
N VAL A 670 12.44 6.97 -0.40
CA VAL A 670 11.77 6.74 -1.68
C VAL A 670 10.70 7.79 -1.93
N ALA A 671 9.85 8.08 -0.93
CA ALA A 671 8.83 9.12 -1.06
C ALA A 671 9.45 10.50 -1.38
N TYR A 672 10.58 10.84 -0.73
CA TYR A 672 11.31 12.07 -1.02
C TYR A 672 11.92 12.09 -2.43
N ALA A 673 12.58 11.00 -2.83
CA ALA A 673 13.27 10.92 -4.12
C ALA A 673 12.30 10.83 -5.31
N ALA A 674 11.19 10.10 -5.18
CA ALA A 674 10.18 9.97 -6.22
C ALA A 674 9.44 11.29 -6.47
N ALA A 675 9.12 12.05 -5.42
CA ALA A 675 8.51 13.37 -5.53
C ALA A 675 9.38 14.39 -6.28
N ALA A 676 10.70 14.21 -6.28
CA ALA A 676 11.64 15.05 -7.02
C ALA A 676 11.72 14.71 -8.52
N VAL A 677 11.14 13.58 -8.97
CA VAL A 677 11.09 13.17 -10.38
C VAL A 677 9.78 13.67 -11.00
N MET A 678 9.90 14.58 -11.96
CA MET A 678 8.78 15.14 -12.72
C MET A 678 8.58 14.37 -14.02
N THR A 679 7.34 13.97 -14.31
CA THR A 679 6.91 13.45 -15.63
C THR A 679 5.88 14.37 -16.25
N ASP A 680 5.54 14.17 -17.52
CA ASP A 680 4.47 14.91 -18.22
C ASP A 680 3.10 14.77 -17.52
N ALA A 681 2.93 13.78 -16.66
CA ALA A 681 1.73 13.53 -15.85
C ALA A 681 1.84 14.03 -14.39
N GLY A 682 2.91 14.73 -14.02
CA GLY A 682 3.18 15.24 -12.67
C GLY A 682 4.28 14.48 -11.90
N PRO A 683 4.46 14.75 -10.60
CA PRO A 683 5.44 14.07 -9.77
C PRO A 683 5.13 12.57 -9.65
N VAL A 684 6.16 11.75 -9.71
CA VAL A 684 5.99 10.30 -9.62
C VAL A 684 5.80 9.89 -8.18
N GLU A 685 4.73 9.14 -7.93
CA GLU A 685 4.45 8.56 -6.63
C GLU A 685 4.93 7.11 -6.62
N GLN A 686 5.84 6.79 -5.70
CA GLN A 686 6.29 5.44 -5.42
C GLN A 686 6.21 5.22 -3.91
N VAL A 687 5.37 4.27 -3.48
CA VAL A 687 5.12 4.00 -2.06
C VAL A 687 5.51 2.56 -1.76
N PRO A 688 6.70 2.33 -1.16
CA PRO A 688 7.11 1.00 -0.76
C PRO A 688 6.09 0.32 0.17
N GLN A 689 6.03 -1.01 0.09
CA GLN A 689 5.17 -1.82 0.94
C GLN A 689 6.00 -2.86 1.69
N TYR A 690 5.64 -3.12 2.93
CA TYR A 690 6.25 -4.18 3.73
C TYR A 690 5.17 -5.00 4.42
N ALA A 691 5.20 -6.31 4.21
CA ALA A 691 4.17 -7.22 4.70
C ALA A 691 4.72 -8.64 4.87
N PRO A 692 4.10 -9.45 5.76
CA PRO A 692 4.28 -10.88 5.74
C PRO A 692 3.81 -11.52 4.43
N ILE A 693 4.52 -12.55 3.97
CA ILE A 693 4.15 -13.30 2.77
C ILE A 693 3.02 -14.26 3.13
N LYS A 694 1.83 -14.01 2.58
CA LYS A 694 0.64 -14.82 2.83
C LYS A 694 0.92 -16.29 2.51
N TYR A 695 0.59 -17.20 3.43
CA TYR A 695 0.77 -18.66 3.27
C TYR A 695 2.22 -19.16 3.13
N ALA A 696 3.23 -18.33 3.38
CA ALA A 696 4.63 -18.77 3.42
C ALA A 696 5.07 -19.32 4.80
N GLY A 697 4.15 -19.37 5.77
CA GLY A 697 4.45 -19.80 7.14
C GLY A 697 5.19 -18.75 7.96
N HIS A 698 4.86 -17.46 7.79
CA HIS A 698 5.31 -16.40 8.67
C HIS A 698 4.74 -16.63 10.09
N GLU A 699 5.54 -16.41 11.13
CA GLU A 699 5.11 -16.44 12.53
C GLU A 699 5.11 -15.02 13.11
N SER A 700 5.97 -14.72 14.08
CA SER A 700 6.09 -13.42 14.74
C SER A 700 7.52 -12.84 14.68
N GLY A 701 8.43 -13.51 13.97
CA GLY A 701 9.79 -13.03 13.78
C GLY A 701 9.89 -11.90 12.75
N ASP A 702 11.01 -11.20 12.77
CA ASP A 702 11.40 -10.22 11.74
C ASP A 702 12.76 -10.61 11.15
N PHE A 703 13.05 -10.18 9.93
CA PHE A 703 14.36 -10.31 9.34
C PHE A 703 15.33 -9.31 9.98
N LEU A 704 16.43 -9.80 10.54
CA LEU A 704 17.40 -8.96 11.26
C LEU A 704 18.68 -8.81 10.45
N PHE A 705 19.10 -7.58 10.17
CA PHE A 705 20.40 -7.27 9.60
C PHE A 705 21.40 -7.00 10.71
N VAL A 706 22.41 -7.86 10.85
CA VAL A 706 23.42 -7.80 11.91
C VAL A 706 24.77 -7.39 11.30
N PRO A 707 25.23 -6.15 11.46
CA PRO A 707 26.51 -5.73 10.92
C PRO A 707 27.68 -6.36 11.69
N TYR A 708 28.78 -6.64 10.99
CA TYR A 708 30.04 -7.03 11.62
C TYR A 708 30.76 -5.78 12.15
N ARG A 709 31.26 -5.82 13.40
CA ARG A 709 32.17 -4.78 13.87
C ARG A 709 33.49 -4.91 13.10
N GLN A 710 33.90 -3.81 12.47
CA GLN A 710 35.26 -3.66 11.93
C GLN A 710 36.28 -3.46 13.05
#